data_AF-A0A2J8QL99-F1
#
_entry.id   AF-A0A2J8QL99-F1
#
_cell.length_a   1.000
_cell.length_b   1.000
_cell.length_c   1.000
_cell.angle_alpha   90.00
_cell.angle_beta   90.00
_cell.angle_gamma   90.00
#
_symmetry.space_group_name_H-M   'P 1'
#
loop_
_entity.id
_entity.type
_entity.pdbx_description
1 polymer ?
#
loop_
_entity_poly.entity_id
_entity_poly.type
_entity_poly.pdbx_seq_one_letter_code
_entity_poly.pdbx_strand_id
1 'polypeptide(L)'
;MADVDPDTLLEWLQMGQGDERDMQLIALEQLCMLLLMSDNVDRCFETCPPRTFLPALCKIFLDESAPDNVLEVTARAITYYLDVSAECTRRIVGVDGAIKALCNRLVVVELNNRTSRDLAEQCVKVLELICTRESGAVFEAGGLNCVLTFIRDSGHLVHKDTLHSAMAVVSRLCGKMEPQDSSLEICVESLSSLLKHEDHQVSDGALRCFASLADRFTRRGVDPAPLAKHGLTEELLSRMAAAGGTVSGPSSACKPGRSTTGAPSTTADSKLSNQVSTIVSLLSTLCRGSPVVTHDLLRSELPDSIESALQGDERCVLDTMRLVDLLLVLLFEGRKALPKSSAGSTGRIPGLRRLDSSGERSHRQLIDCIRSKDTDALIDAIDTGAFEVNFMDDVGQTLLNWASAFGTQEMVEFLCERGADVNRGQRSSSLHYAACFGRPQVAKTLLRHGANPDLRDEDGKTPLDKARERGHSEVVAILQSPGDWMCPVNKGDDKKKKDTNKDEEECNEPKGDPEMAPIYLKRLLPVFAQTFQQTMLPSIRKASLALIRKMIHFCSEALLKEVCDSDVGHNLPTILVEITATVLDQEDDDDGHLLALQIIRDLVDKGGDIFLDQLARLGVISKVSTLAGPSSDDENEEESKPEKEDEPQEDAKELQQGKPYHWRDWSIIRGRDCLYIWSDAAALELSNGSNGWFRFILDGKLATMYSSGSPEGGSDSSESRSEFLEKLQRARGQVKPSTSSQPILSAPGPTKLTVGNWSLTCLKEGEIAIHNSDGQQATILKEDLPGFVFESNRGTKHSFTAETSLGSEFVTGWTGKRGRKLKSKLEKTKQKVRTMARDLYDDHFKAVESMPRGVVVTLRNIATQLESSWELHTNRQCIESENTWRDLMKTALENLIVLLKDENTISPYEMCSSGLVQALLTVLNN
;
A
#
# COMPACT_ATOMS: atom_id res chain seq x y z
N MET A 1 53.98 26.09 24.18
CA MET A 1 53.13 27.27 24.39
C MET A 1 52.34 27.00 25.65
N ALA A 2 52.37 27.93 26.61
CA ALA A 2 51.75 27.75 27.92
C ALA A 2 50.24 27.52 27.78
N ASP A 3 49.68 26.65 28.62
CA ASP A 3 48.23 26.48 28.77
C ASP A 3 47.62 27.84 29.14
N VAL A 4 47.00 28.50 28.16
CA VAL A 4 46.27 29.75 28.39
C VAL A 4 45.01 29.39 29.16
N ASP A 5 44.77 30.08 30.26
CA ASP A 5 43.62 29.88 31.12
C ASP A 5 42.30 30.10 30.35
N PRO A 6 41.29 29.22 30.47
CA PRO A 6 40.04 29.34 29.71
C PRO A 6 39.31 30.67 29.91
N ASP A 7 39.42 31.28 31.10
CA ASP A 7 38.84 32.59 31.36
C ASP A 7 39.53 33.69 30.54
N THR A 8 40.86 33.60 30.35
CA THR A 8 41.62 34.50 29.49
C THR A 8 41.25 34.31 28.01
N LEU A 9 41.05 33.06 27.57
CA LEU A 9 40.56 32.79 26.21
C LEU A 9 39.18 33.39 25.99
N LEU A 10 38.27 33.26 26.96
CA LEU A 10 36.92 33.80 26.86
C LEU A 10 36.92 35.35 26.82
N GLU A 11 37.80 35.98 27.59
CA GLU A 11 38.00 37.45 27.53
C GLU A 11 38.47 37.88 26.13
N TRP A 12 39.48 37.22 25.58
CA TRP A 12 40.01 37.54 24.24
C TRP A 12 38.99 37.30 23.12
N LEU A 13 38.09 36.31 23.27
CA LEU A 13 36.99 36.12 22.32
C LEU A 13 35.97 37.26 22.33
N GLN A 14 35.79 37.91 23.48
CA GLN A 14 34.86 39.04 23.65
C GLN A 14 35.49 40.39 23.27
N MET A 15 36.82 40.46 23.13
CA MET A 15 37.55 41.60 22.60
C MET A 15 37.48 41.60 21.07
N GLY A 16 37.21 42.75 20.43
CA GLY A 16 36.79 42.73 19.02
C GLY A 16 36.84 44.05 18.26
N GLN A 17 37.58 45.07 18.71
CA GLN A 17 37.69 46.33 17.98
C GLN A 17 39.13 46.66 17.62
N GLY A 18 39.38 47.02 16.35
CA GLY A 18 40.69 47.47 15.87
C GLY A 18 41.79 46.41 16.03
N ASP A 19 42.90 46.79 16.66
CA ASP A 19 44.11 45.97 16.83
C ASP A 19 43.90 44.72 17.73
N GLU A 20 42.76 44.61 18.42
CA GLU A 20 42.41 43.45 19.26
C GLU A 20 41.97 42.22 18.44
N ARG A 21 41.71 42.37 17.14
CA ARG A 21 41.28 41.27 16.24
C ARG A 21 42.33 40.17 16.07
N ASP A 22 43.60 40.53 16.12
CA ASP A 22 44.68 39.55 16.05
C ASP A 22 44.72 38.68 17.31
N MET A 23 44.44 39.26 18.48
CA MET A 23 44.31 38.51 19.74
C MET A 23 43.06 37.62 19.72
N GLN A 24 41.94 38.12 19.20
CA GLN A 24 40.71 37.35 19.01
C GLN A 24 40.95 36.12 18.10
N LEU A 25 41.71 36.30 17.01
CA LEU A 25 42.06 35.20 16.11
C LEU A 25 42.98 34.16 16.77
N ILE A 26 43.99 34.60 17.54
CA ILE A 26 44.85 33.69 18.30
C ILE A 26 44.03 32.89 19.32
N ALA A 27 43.10 33.53 20.01
CA ALA A 27 42.20 32.87 20.96
C ALA A 27 41.31 31.82 20.27
N LEU A 28 40.76 32.15 19.10
CA LEU A 28 39.94 31.25 18.30
C LEU A 28 40.72 30.03 17.80
N GLU A 29 41.95 30.21 17.32
CA GLU A 29 42.80 29.09 16.88
C GLU A 29 43.19 28.18 18.04
N GLN A 30 43.53 28.78 19.19
CA GLN A 30 43.83 28.02 20.39
C GLN A 30 42.62 27.22 20.87
N LEU A 31 41.42 27.82 20.86
CA LEU A 31 40.17 27.14 21.18
C LEU A 31 39.92 25.98 20.21
N CYS A 32 40.09 26.19 18.91
CA CYS A 32 39.95 25.13 17.90
C CYS A 32 40.89 23.96 18.16
N MET A 33 42.16 24.24 18.48
CA MET A 33 43.14 23.21 18.80
C MET A 33 42.74 22.43 20.06
N LEU A 34 42.27 23.11 21.11
CA LEU A 34 41.78 22.48 22.34
C LEU A 34 40.57 21.58 22.10
N LEU A 35 39.63 22.01 21.25
CA LEU A 35 38.45 21.23 20.88
C LEU A 35 38.83 20.00 20.03
N LEU A 36 39.71 20.18 19.04
CA LEU A 36 40.10 19.12 18.10
C LEU A 36 40.97 18.04 18.74
N MET A 37 41.88 18.43 19.65
CA MET A 37 42.82 17.52 20.31
C MET A 37 42.24 16.88 21.58
N SER A 38 40.96 17.10 21.87
CA SER A 38 40.35 16.57 23.08
C SER A 38 39.91 15.13 22.91
N ASP A 39 40.60 14.21 23.58
CA ASP A 39 40.24 12.79 23.59
C ASP A 39 39.03 12.49 24.51
N ASN A 40 38.57 13.48 25.28
CA ASN A 40 37.51 13.32 26.28
C ASN A 40 36.56 14.53 26.32
N VAL A 41 35.32 14.29 25.90
CA VAL A 41 34.23 15.27 25.84
C VAL A 41 33.96 15.97 27.17
N ASP A 42 33.94 15.22 28.27
CA ASP A 42 33.60 15.77 29.59
C ASP A 42 34.70 16.73 30.06
N ARG A 43 35.97 16.35 29.88
CA ARG A 43 37.12 17.19 30.22
C ARG A 43 37.20 18.43 29.33
N CYS A 44 36.83 18.29 28.06
CA CYS A 44 36.72 19.41 27.13
C CYS A 44 35.67 20.41 27.60
N PHE A 45 34.49 19.94 28.00
CA PHE A 45 33.39 20.80 28.45
C PHE A 45 33.59 21.36 29.85
N GLU A 46 34.39 20.71 30.69
CA GLU A 46 34.87 21.31 31.95
C GLU A 46 35.83 22.48 31.68
N THR A 47 36.74 22.33 30.71
CA THR A 47 37.76 23.35 30.40
C THR A 47 37.17 24.51 29.59
N CYS A 48 36.38 24.21 28.55
CA CYS A 48 35.78 25.20 27.65
C CYS A 48 34.25 25.00 27.59
N PRO A 49 33.51 25.39 28.64
CA PRO A 49 32.09 25.09 28.76
C PRO A 49 31.24 25.69 27.62
N PRO A 50 30.44 24.88 26.90
CA PRO A 50 29.59 25.36 25.81
C PRO A 50 28.58 26.44 26.23
N ARG A 51 28.25 26.53 27.54
CA ARG A 51 27.32 27.53 28.08
C ARG A 51 27.84 28.96 28.00
N THR A 52 29.17 29.16 28.01
CA THR A 52 29.80 30.49 27.98
C THR A 52 30.46 30.76 26.63
N PHE A 53 31.15 29.76 26.07
CA PHE A 53 31.89 29.92 24.83
C PHE A 53 30.98 30.03 23.59
N LEU A 54 29.90 29.22 23.46
CA LEU A 54 29.02 29.32 22.28
C LEU A 54 28.34 30.68 22.15
N PRO A 55 27.77 31.28 23.22
CA PRO A 55 27.25 32.65 23.13
C PRO A 55 28.30 33.69 22.74
N ALA A 56 29.55 33.55 23.20
CA ALA A 56 30.64 34.44 22.80
C ALA A 56 30.95 34.30 21.31
N LEU A 57 31.09 33.07 20.80
CA LEU A 57 31.30 32.80 19.36
C LEU A 57 30.15 33.33 18.49
N CYS A 58 28.91 33.14 18.93
CA CYS A 58 27.73 33.66 18.22
C CYS A 58 27.72 35.20 18.15
N LYS A 59 28.20 35.89 19.19
CA LYS A 59 28.33 37.36 19.17
C LYS A 59 29.36 37.86 18.15
N ILE A 60 30.41 37.09 17.88
CA ILE A 60 31.38 37.44 16.82
C ILE A 60 30.68 37.46 15.45
N PHE A 61 29.75 36.53 15.20
CA PHE A 61 28.95 36.53 13.95
C PHE A 61 28.00 37.72 13.82
N LEU A 62 27.51 38.25 14.94
CA LEU A 62 26.65 39.44 14.97
C LEU A 62 27.43 40.74 14.72
N ASP A 63 28.75 40.71 14.80
CA ASP A 63 29.59 41.85 14.52
C ASP A 63 29.77 42.05 13.02
N GLU A 64 29.15 43.11 12.49
CA GLU A 64 29.22 43.46 11.07
C GLU A 64 30.65 43.80 10.61
N SER A 65 31.52 44.24 11.54
CA SER A 65 32.90 44.63 11.25
C SER A 65 33.91 43.46 11.30
N ALA A 66 33.45 42.25 11.63
CA ALA A 66 34.31 41.08 11.71
C ALA A 66 34.83 40.64 10.32
N PRO A 67 36.15 40.47 10.14
CA PRO A 67 36.73 40.05 8.87
C PRO A 67 36.51 38.54 8.62
N ASP A 68 36.51 38.13 7.35
CA ASP A 68 36.19 36.76 6.93
C ASP A 68 37.08 35.69 7.58
N ASN A 69 38.35 35.98 7.84
CA ASN A 69 39.27 35.05 8.51
C ASN A 69 38.87 34.79 9.97
N VAL A 70 38.44 35.81 10.71
CA VAL A 70 37.95 35.65 12.09
C VAL A 70 36.63 34.88 12.09
N LEU A 71 35.74 35.19 11.15
CA LEU A 71 34.45 34.49 11.02
C LEU A 71 34.63 33.02 10.61
N GLU A 72 35.59 32.69 9.76
CA GLU A 72 35.87 31.31 9.32
C GLU A 72 36.29 30.46 10.51
N VAL A 73 37.29 30.91 11.28
CA VAL A 73 37.75 30.18 12.47
C VAL A 73 36.64 30.11 13.53
N THR A 74 35.80 31.14 13.64
CA THR A 74 34.62 31.11 14.53
C THR A 74 33.62 30.04 14.09
N ALA A 75 33.30 29.94 12.79
CA ALA A 75 32.44 28.87 12.27
C ALA A 75 33.03 27.48 12.54
N ARG A 76 34.34 27.31 12.32
CA ARG A 76 35.05 26.06 12.60
C ARG A 76 35.01 25.66 14.08
N ALA A 77 35.21 26.62 14.99
CA ALA A 77 35.08 26.39 16.43
C ALA A 77 33.65 25.93 16.80
N ILE A 78 32.62 26.57 16.22
CA ILE A 78 31.22 26.17 16.40
C ILE A 78 30.98 24.75 15.86
N THR A 79 31.52 24.41 14.68
CA THR A 79 31.44 23.07 14.10
C THR A 79 32.01 22.02 15.05
N TYR A 80 33.19 22.25 15.64
CA TYR A 80 33.77 21.31 16.61
C TYR A 80 32.90 21.12 17.86
N TYR A 81 32.30 22.20 18.40
CA TYR A 81 31.35 22.05 19.50
C TYR A 81 30.11 21.21 19.14
N LEU A 82 29.64 21.34 17.90
CA LEU A 82 28.50 20.58 17.39
C LEU A 82 28.83 19.11 17.08
N ASP A 83 30.05 18.85 16.59
CA ASP A 83 30.55 17.49 16.35
C ASP A 83 30.75 16.74 17.68
N VAL A 84 31.20 17.43 18.72
CA VAL A 84 31.37 16.86 20.06
C VAL A 84 30.02 16.60 20.74
N SER A 85 29.06 17.53 20.64
CA SER A 85 27.73 17.33 21.20
C SER A 85 26.65 18.07 20.42
N ALA A 86 25.69 17.30 19.89
CA ALA A 86 24.52 17.85 19.21
C ALA A 86 23.56 18.62 20.14
N GLU A 87 23.74 18.57 21.48
CA GLU A 87 22.98 19.40 22.42
C GLU A 87 23.37 20.89 22.39
N CYS A 88 24.56 21.19 21.85
CA CYS A 88 25.04 22.55 21.66
C CYS A 88 24.16 23.39 20.71
N THR A 89 23.43 22.73 19.80
CA THR A 89 22.50 23.37 18.84
C THR A 89 21.51 24.33 19.52
N ARG A 90 20.86 23.90 20.60
CA ARG A 90 19.89 24.72 21.37
C ARG A 90 20.50 26.00 21.94
N ARG A 91 21.80 25.97 22.27
CA ARG A 91 22.49 27.14 22.83
C ARG A 91 22.76 28.18 21.76
N ILE A 92 23.10 27.74 20.54
CA ILE A 92 23.29 28.62 19.39
C ILE A 92 21.94 29.26 18.99
N VAL A 93 20.87 28.44 18.94
CA VAL A 93 19.50 28.92 18.67
C VAL A 93 19.03 29.95 19.71
N GLY A 94 19.42 29.78 20.98
CA GLY A 94 19.09 30.71 22.05
C GLY A 94 19.80 32.07 22.01
N VAL A 95 20.72 32.29 21.06
CA VAL A 95 21.36 33.60 20.83
C VAL A 95 20.62 34.33 19.71
N ASP A 96 19.91 35.39 20.08
CA ASP A 96 19.09 36.18 19.15
C ASP A 96 19.90 36.67 17.95
N GLY A 97 19.41 36.36 16.74
CA GLY A 97 19.99 36.81 15.47
C GLY A 97 21.22 36.02 14.99
N ALA A 98 21.80 35.12 15.79
CA ALA A 98 23.03 34.41 15.41
C ALA A 98 22.87 33.57 14.13
N ILE A 99 21.78 32.82 14.03
CA ILE A 99 21.48 31.99 12.85
C ILE A 99 21.22 32.87 11.62
N LYS A 100 20.51 33.99 11.79
CA LYS A 100 20.25 34.94 10.71
C LYS A 100 21.56 35.56 10.19
N ALA A 101 22.49 35.89 11.08
CA ALA A 101 23.80 36.38 10.69
C ALA A 101 24.59 35.31 9.90
N LEU A 102 24.61 34.06 10.35
CA LEU A 102 25.21 32.94 9.60
C LEU A 102 24.61 32.80 8.19
N CYS A 103 23.28 32.86 8.06
CA CYS A 103 22.61 32.78 6.77
C CYS A 103 22.92 33.98 5.86
N ASN A 104 22.94 35.20 6.41
CA ASN A 104 23.27 36.41 5.66
C ASN A 104 24.71 36.39 5.12
N ARG A 105 25.66 35.79 5.85
CA ARG A 105 27.05 35.65 5.37
C ARG A 105 27.13 34.81 4.10
N LEU A 106 26.23 33.85 3.89
CA LEU A 106 26.16 33.07 2.63
C LEU A 106 25.66 33.89 1.43
N VAL A 107 24.95 34.99 1.66
CA VAL A 107 24.43 35.87 0.59
C VAL A 107 25.49 36.87 0.11
N VAL A 108 26.40 37.29 1.00
CA VAL A 108 27.41 38.34 0.74
C VAL A 108 28.79 37.75 0.41
N VAL A 109 28.90 36.43 0.20
CA VAL A 109 30.19 35.76 -0.05
C VAL A 109 30.84 36.26 -1.34
N GLU A 110 32.11 36.66 -1.24
CA GLU A 110 32.93 37.00 -2.40
C GLU A 110 33.84 35.83 -2.78
N LEU A 111 33.38 34.94 -3.66
CA LEU A 111 34.09 33.70 -4.00
C LEU A 111 35.39 33.88 -4.79
N ASN A 112 35.75 35.11 -5.15
CA ASN A 112 37.08 35.43 -5.67
C ASN A 112 38.16 35.40 -4.57
N ASN A 113 37.76 35.60 -3.31
CA ASN A 113 38.62 35.52 -2.15
C ASN A 113 38.58 34.12 -1.53
N ARG A 114 39.76 33.52 -1.31
CA ARG A 114 39.88 32.18 -0.70
C ARG A 114 39.28 32.14 0.70
N THR A 115 39.54 33.14 1.55
CA THR A 115 39.03 33.14 2.94
C THR A 115 37.51 33.25 2.98
N SER A 116 36.92 34.01 2.06
CA SER A 116 35.45 34.14 1.95
C SER A 116 34.81 32.82 1.50
N ARG A 117 35.48 32.09 0.59
CA ARG A 117 35.05 30.73 0.19
C ARG A 117 35.13 29.76 1.36
N ASP A 118 36.25 29.72 2.06
CA ASP A 118 36.46 28.83 3.21
C ASP A 118 35.41 29.14 4.32
N LEU A 119 35.10 30.42 4.56
CA LEU A 119 34.01 30.84 5.44
C LEU A 119 32.65 30.30 4.98
N ALA A 120 32.32 30.40 3.69
CA ALA A 120 31.06 29.89 3.16
C ALA A 120 30.92 28.37 3.36
N GLU A 121 31.99 27.61 3.12
CA GLU A 121 32.02 26.16 3.35
C GLU A 121 31.76 25.83 4.83
N GLN A 122 32.40 26.55 5.76
CA GLN A 122 32.18 26.37 7.20
C GLN A 122 30.77 26.79 7.62
N CYS A 123 30.23 27.89 7.09
CA CYS A 123 28.86 28.33 7.37
C CYS A 123 27.83 27.27 6.93
N VAL A 124 28.00 26.68 5.74
CA VAL A 124 27.14 25.58 5.29
C VAL A 124 27.23 24.39 6.24
N LYS A 125 28.45 24.04 6.71
CA LYS A 125 28.64 22.92 7.65
C LYS A 125 27.96 23.16 9.00
N VAL A 126 28.10 24.36 9.56
CA VAL A 126 27.42 24.77 10.79
C VAL A 126 25.89 24.66 10.61
N LEU A 127 25.35 25.20 9.51
CA LEU A 127 23.92 25.11 9.21
C LEU A 127 23.45 23.66 9.03
N GLU A 128 24.25 22.81 8.40
CA GLU A 128 23.96 21.37 8.25
C GLU A 128 23.79 20.71 9.62
N LEU A 129 24.73 20.94 10.54
CA LEU A 129 24.71 20.37 11.89
C LEU A 129 23.55 20.93 12.71
N ILE A 130 23.26 22.23 12.66
CA ILE A 130 22.11 22.83 13.36
C ILE A 130 20.79 22.23 12.85
N CYS A 131 20.66 22.07 11.52
CA CYS A 131 19.45 21.51 10.90
C CYS A 131 19.17 20.05 11.30
N THR A 132 20.12 19.31 11.88
CA THR A 132 19.88 17.93 12.35
C THR A 132 18.89 17.86 13.52
N ARG A 133 18.84 18.90 14.38
CA ARG A 133 17.95 18.95 15.55
C ARG A 133 17.00 20.13 15.55
N GLU A 134 17.44 21.28 15.05
CA GLU A 134 16.75 22.57 15.19
C GLU A 134 16.50 23.20 13.81
N SER A 135 15.99 22.43 12.84
CA SER A 135 15.73 22.92 11.47
C SER A 135 14.68 24.04 11.40
N GLY A 136 13.75 24.10 12.37
CA GLY A 136 12.77 25.18 12.47
C GLY A 136 13.41 26.56 12.66
N ALA A 137 14.40 26.66 13.56
CA ALA A 137 15.09 27.92 13.82
C ALA A 137 15.85 28.45 12.59
N VAL A 138 16.44 27.55 11.80
CA VAL A 138 17.13 27.91 10.54
C VAL A 138 16.13 28.32 9.47
N PHE A 139 14.95 27.70 9.43
CA PHE A 139 13.88 28.09 8.52
C PHE A 139 13.33 29.49 8.84
N GLU A 140 13.01 29.77 10.11
CA GLU A 140 12.53 31.08 10.58
C GLU A 140 13.56 32.20 10.35
N ALA A 141 14.85 31.87 10.40
CA ALA A 141 15.93 32.81 10.10
C ALA A 141 16.07 33.14 8.59
N GLY A 142 15.29 32.52 7.72
CA GLY A 142 15.36 32.69 6.26
C GLY A 142 16.44 31.86 5.57
N GLY A 143 16.99 30.85 6.26
CA GLY A 143 18.14 30.08 5.78
C GLY A 143 17.89 29.32 4.48
N LEU A 144 16.64 28.93 4.20
CA LEU A 144 16.31 28.19 2.97
C LEU A 144 16.64 29.00 1.71
N ASN A 145 16.18 30.24 1.63
CA ASN A 145 16.43 31.10 0.48
C ASN A 145 17.92 31.45 0.35
N CYS A 146 18.61 31.68 1.47
CA CYS A 146 20.05 31.95 1.49
C CYS A 146 20.84 30.77 0.88
N VAL A 147 20.55 29.54 1.34
CA VAL A 147 21.26 28.34 0.85
C VAL A 147 20.88 28.01 -0.59
N LEU A 148 19.61 28.15 -0.98
CA LEU A 148 19.18 27.96 -2.38
C LEU A 148 19.89 28.93 -3.34
N THR A 149 19.96 30.21 -2.97
CA THR A 149 20.67 31.25 -3.75
C THR A 149 22.15 30.93 -3.84
N PHE A 150 22.77 30.49 -2.74
CA PHE A 150 24.16 30.05 -2.73
C PHE A 150 24.42 28.86 -3.66
N ILE A 151 23.59 27.81 -3.63
CA ILE A 151 23.76 26.66 -4.53
C ILE A 151 23.62 27.12 -6.00
N ARG A 152 22.61 27.94 -6.30
CA ARG A 152 22.32 28.38 -7.68
C ARG A 152 23.42 29.28 -8.24
N ASP A 153 23.83 30.31 -7.50
CA ASP A 153 24.71 31.37 -8.02
C ASP A 153 26.19 30.99 -7.86
N SER A 154 26.50 30.17 -6.86
CA SER A 154 27.85 29.92 -6.36
C SER A 154 28.27 28.44 -6.36
N GLY A 155 27.35 27.51 -6.63
CA GLY A 155 27.58 26.06 -6.51
C GLY A 155 28.71 25.50 -7.39
N HIS A 156 29.02 26.13 -8.52
CA HIS A 156 30.09 25.70 -9.43
C HIS A 156 31.50 26.07 -8.96
N LEU A 157 31.62 26.96 -7.97
CA LEU A 157 32.90 27.48 -7.45
C LEU A 157 33.30 26.87 -6.10
N VAL A 158 32.47 26.00 -5.54
CA VAL A 158 32.64 25.41 -4.21
C VAL A 158 32.86 23.91 -4.31
N HIS A 159 33.46 23.32 -3.27
CA HIS A 159 33.70 21.87 -3.27
C HIS A 159 32.39 21.07 -3.34
N LYS A 160 32.43 19.90 -3.99
CA LYS A 160 31.23 19.04 -4.16
C LYS A 160 30.63 18.61 -2.82
N ASP A 161 31.46 18.33 -1.82
CA ASP A 161 30.97 17.96 -0.48
C ASP A 161 30.19 19.10 0.17
N THR A 162 30.66 20.35 0.05
CA THR A 162 29.94 21.53 0.52
C THR A 162 28.61 21.69 -0.20
N LEU A 163 28.60 21.45 -1.52
CA LEU A 163 27.39 21.49 -2.34
C LEU A 163 26.36 20.43 -1.87
N HIS A 164 26.82 19.22 -1.55
CA HIS A 164 25.98 18.15 -1.03
C HIS A 164 25.47 18.45 0.39
N SER A 165 26.31 19.01 1.26
CA SER A 165 25.89 19.51 2.60
C SER A 165 24.86 20.64 2.49
N ALA A 166 25.04 21.58 1.55
CA ALA A 166 24.07 22.65 1.29
C ALA A 166 22.73 22.07 0.81
N MET A 167 22.76 21.09 -0.09
CA MET A 167 21.54 20.40 -0.54
C MET A 167 20.87 19.60 0.59
N ALA A 168 21.62 19.04 1.53
CA ALA A 168 21.09 18.38 2.72
C ALA A 168 20.37 19.38 3.66
N VAL A 169 20.91 20.58 3.82
CA VAL A 169 20.24 21.69 4.52
C VAL A 169 18.92 22.03 3.83
N VAL A 170 18.95 22.29 2.52
CA VAL A 170 17.74 22.60 1.73
C VAL A 170 16.68 21.51 1.87
N SER A 171 17.07 20.23 1.82
CA SER A 171 16.14 19.10 1.96
C SER A 171 15.43 19.10 3.31
N ARG A 172 16.15 19.36 4.41
CA ARG A 172 15.57 19.44 5.76
C ARG A 172 14.67 20.67 5.93
N LEU A 173 15.04 21.79 5.31
CA LEU A 173 14.29 23.05 5.39
C LEU A 173 13.04 23.06 4.50
N CYS A 174 13.07 22.46 3.30
CA CYS A 174 11.88 22.27 2.47
C CYS A 174 10.82 21.43 3.21
N GLY A 175 11.27 20.49 4.03
CA GLY A 175 10.42 19.74 4.94
C GLY A 175 9.75 20.58 6.04
N LYS A 176 9.97 21.90 6.15
CA LYS A 176 9.28 22.81 7.08
C LYS A 176 8.40 23.86 6.38
N MET A 177 8.50 23.96 5.05
CA MET A 177 7.72 24.90 4.25
C MET A 177 6.23 24.56 4.29
N GLU A 178 5.37 25.55 4.50
CA GLU A 178 3.92 25.42 4.40
C GLU A 178 3.39 26.07 3.09
N PRO A 179 2.26 25.60 2.55
CA PRO A 179 1.70 26.12 1.28
C PRO A 179 1.38 27.63 1.28
N GLN A 180 1.24 28.24 2.47
CA GLN A 180 0.88 29.64 2.64
C GLN A 180 2.10 30.58 2.76
N ASP A 181 3.30 30.01 2.81
CA ASP A 181 4.52 30.78 3.01
C ASP A 181 4.83 31.68 1.81
N SER A 182 5.16 32.95 2.06
CA SER A 182 5.46 33.93 1.01
C SER A 182 6.73 33.62 0.20
N SER A 183 7.62 32.77 0.75
CA SER A 183 8.87 32.34 0.12
C SER A 183 8.71 31.14 -0.82
N LEU A 184 7.51 30.55 -0.90
CA LEU A 184 7.26 29.33 -1.68
C LEU A 184 7.60 29.51 -3.17
N GLU A 185 7.17 30.61 -3.78
CA GLU A 185 7.38 30.85 -5.22
C GLU A 185 8.88 30.90 -5.58
N ILE A 186 9.66 31.64 -4.80
CA ILE A 186 11.13 31.74 -4.95
C ILE A 186 11.80 30.38 -4.74
N CYS A 187 11.31 29.60 -3.77
CA CYS A 187 11.80 28.25 -3.50
C CYS A 187 11.54 27.32 -4.69
N VAL A 188 10.31 27.30 -5.23
CA VAL A 188 9.95 26.48 -6.39
C VAL A 188 10.76 26.86 -7.62
N GLU A 189 10.91 28.15 -7.91
CA GLU A 189 11.75 28.62 -9.03
C GLU A 189 13.21 28.15 -8.88
N SER A 190 13.78 28.31 -7.69
CA SER A 190 15.15 27.90 -7.40
C SER A 190 15.32 26.39 -7.50
N LEU A 191 14.41 25.60 -6.91
CA LEU A 191 14.43 24.14 -7.00
C LEU A 191 14.26 23.65 -8.45
N SER A 192 13.42 24.30 -9.26
CA SER A 192 13.27 23.99 -10.69
C SER A 192 14.57 24.21 -11.46
N SER A 193 15.32 25.27 -11.16
CA SER A 193 16.66 25.48 -11.74
C SER A 193 17.64 24.40 -11.28
N LEU A 194 17.59 24.00 -10.00
CA LEU A 194 18.46 22.96 -9.44
C LEU A 194 18.15 21.55 -9.95
N LEU A 195 16.95 21.29 -10.44
CA LEU A 195 16.67 20.05 -11.16
C LEU A 195 17.66 19.93 -12.33
N LYS A 196 17.86 20.97 -13.15
CA LYS A 196 18.73 20.92 -14.34
C LYS A 196 20.24 21.00 -14.03
N HIS A 197 20.64 20.86 -12.77
CA HIS A 197 22.03 20.97 -12.35
C HIS A 197 22.90 19.79 -12.84
N GLU A 198 24.16 20.05 -13.22
CA GLU A 198 25.09 19.03 -13.74
C GLU A 198 25.43 17.93 -12.71
N ASP A 199 25.51 18.30 -11.43
CA ASP A 199 25.73 17.34 -10.34
C ASP A 199 24.45 16.58 -10.01
N HIS A 200 24.49 15.27 -10.24
CA HIS A 200 23.36 14.37 -10.04
C HIS A 200 22.80 14.38 -8.62
N GLN A 201 23.64 14.47 -7.57
CA GLN A 201 23.15 14.45 -6.19
C GLN A 201 22.35 15.70 -5.84
N VAL A 202 22.73 16.85 -6.41
CA VAL A 202 21.98 18.11 -6.27
C VAL A 202 20.64 18.00 -6.98
N SER A 203 20.63 17.53 -8.22
CA SER A 203 19.40 17.35 -8.99
C SER A 203 18.43 16.35 -8.34
N ASP A 204 18.95 15.28 -7.73
CA ASP A 204 18.17 14.28 -7.00
C ASP A 204 17.69 14.83 -5.65
N GLY A 205 18.52 15.63 -4.98
CA GLY A 205 18.12 16.40 -3.80
C GLY A 205 16.94 17.32 -4.08
N ALA A 206 16.99 18.09 -5.19
CA ALA A 206 15.89 18.96 -5.61
C ALA A 206 14.61 18.16 -5.89
N LEU A 207 14.72 17.01 -6.56
CA LEU A 207 13.59 16.10 -6.79
C LEU A 207 12.95 15.62 -5.48
N ARG A 208 13.76 15.21 -4.49
CA ARG A 208 13.25 14.81 -3.17
C ARG A 208 12.60 15.98 -2.42
N CYS A 209 13.10 17.21 -2.59
CA CYS A 209 12.47 18.40 -2.04
C CYS A 209 11.07 18.61 -2.62
N PHE A 210 10.91 18.50 -3.95
CA PHE A 210 9.59 18.55 -4.59
C PHE A 210 8.65 17.45 -4.10
N ALA A 211 9.14 16.22 -3.93
CA ALA A 211 8.35 15.14 -3.33
C ALA A 211 7.87 15.47 -1.92
N SER A 212 8.75 16.02 -1.07
CA SER A 212 8.38 16.46 0.29
C SER A 212 7.39 17.62 0.29
N LEU A 213 7.52 18.58 -0.63
CA LEU A 213 6.58 19.70 -0.76
C LEU A 213 5.22 19.20 -1.25
N ALA A 214 5.17 18.38 -2.30
CA ALA A 214 3.92 17.83 -2.83
C ALA A 214 3.17 16.99 -1.79
N ASP A 215 3.88 16.22 -0.96
CA ASP A 215 3.29 15.47 0.14
C ASP A 215 2.64 16.41 1.19
N ARG A 216 3.30 17.52 1.54
CA ARG A 216 2.73 18.53 2.46
C ARG A 216 1.46 19.17 1.91
N PHE A 217 1.45 19.57 0.63
CA PHE A 217 0.26 20.08 -0.03
C PHE A 217 -0.90 19.09 0.05
N THR A 218 -0.61 17.80 -0.20
CA THR A 218 -1.59 16.72 -0.14
C THR A 218 -2.15 16.53 1.27
N ARG A 219 -1.29 16.53 2.30
CA ARG A 219 -1.72 16.42 3.71
C ARG A 219 -2.59 17.59 4.16
N ARG A 220 -2.28 18.81 3.70
CA ARG A 220 -3.06 20.01 4.01
C ARG A 220 -4.32 20.14 3.15
N GLY A 221 -4.56 19.24 2.20
CA GLY A 221 -5.69 19.32 1.27
C GLY A 221 -5.64 20.55 0.36
N VAL A 222 -4.44 21.11 0.14
CA VAL A 222 -4.23 22.30 -0.71
C VAL A 222 -3.76 21.85 -2.09
N ASP A 223 -4.27 22.50 -3.13
CA ASP A 223 -3.91 22.21 -4.52
C ASP A 223 -2.39 22.43 -4.78
N PRO A 224 -1.62 21.40 -5.19
CA PRO A 224 -0.19 21.52 -5.48
C PRO A 224 0.15 22.18 -6.82
N ALA A 225 -0.83 22.72 -7.55
CA ALA A 225 -0.60 23.46 -8.80
C ALA A 225 0.56 24.47 -8.78
N PRO A 226 0.81 25.24 -7.69
CA PRO A 226 1.94 26.17 -7.64
C PRO A 226 3.30 25.50 -7.85
N LEU A 227 3.47 24.24 -7.46
CA LEU A 227 4.72 23.49 -7.63
C LEU A 227 5.03 23.21 -9.11
N ALA A 228 4.01 23.15 -9.98
CA ALA A 228 4.17 22.82 -11.39
C ALA A 228 4.51 24.03 -12.29
N LYS A 229 4.40 25.26 -11.79
CA LYS A 229 4.48 26.50 -12.61
C LYS A 229 5.79 26.71 -13.37
N HIS A 230 6.92 26.24 -12.84
CA HIS A 230 8.25 26.48 -13.40
C HIS A 230 8.79 25.25 -14.17
N GLY A 231 7.95 24.62 -15.01
CA GLY A 231 8.35 23.53 -15.91
C GLY A 231 8.69 22.21 -15.21
N LEU A 232 8.20 21.99 -13.98
CA LEU A 232 8.46 20.77 -13.21
C LEU A 232 7.95 19.53 -13.96
N THR A 233 6.73 19.58 -14.49
CA THR A 233 6.12 18.44 -15.20
C THR A 233 6.91 18.03 -16.43
N GLU A 234 7.34 18.99 -17.26
CA GLU A 234 8.17 18.74 -18.45
C GLU A 234 9.52 18.08 -18.09
N GLU A 235 10.19 18.58 -17.05
CA GLU A 235 11.47 18.01 -16.60
C GLU A 235 11.31 16.60 -16.03
N LEU A 236 10.23 16.34 -15.28
CA LEU A 236 9.91 15.00 -14.77
C LEU A 236 9.68 14.00 -15.91
N LEU A 237 8.95 14.41 -16.96
CA LEU A 237 8.73 13.57 -18.14
C LEU A 237 10.02 13.30 -18.90
N SER A 238 10.83 14.33 -19.15
CA SER A 238 12.13 14.18 -19.83
C SER A 238 13.05 13.20 -19.08
N ARG A 239 13.10 13.28 -17.75
CA ARG A 239 13.89 12.35 -16.92
C ARG A 239 13.34 10.93 -16.91
N MET A 240 12.02 10.80 -16.88
CA MET A 240 11.36 9.49 -16.95
C MET A 240 11.64 8.82 -18.30
N ALA A 241 11.60 9.58 -19.40
CA ALA A 241 11.95 9.10 -20.73
C ALA A 241 13.43 8.71 -20.85
N ALA A 242 14.34 9.54 -20.31
CA ALA A 242 15.78 9.27 -20.33
C ALA A 242 16.17 8.00 -19.55
N ALA A 243 15.42 7.64 -18.51
CA ALA A 243 15.66 6.41 -17.76
C ALA A 243 15.31 5.14 -18.54
N GLY A 244 14.49 5.26 -19.60
CA GLY A 244 14.08 4.17 -20.48
C GLY A 244 15.08 3.78 -21.56
N GLY A 245 16.16 4.55 -21.77
CA GLY A 245 17.04 4.32 -22.92
C GLY A 245 18.49 4.78 -22.74
N THR A 246 19.38 3.80 -22.57
CA THR A 246 20.68 3.82 -23.27
C THR A 246 20.64 2.72 -24.32
N VAL A 247 20.52 3.09 -25.61
CA VAL A 247 21.19 2.50 -26.79
C VAL A 247 20.56 3.05 -28.09
N SER A 248 21.47 3.43 -29.02
CA SER A 248 21.34 3.62 -30.48
C SER A 248 20.94 5.00 -31.05
N GLY A 249 21.96 5.86 -31.22
CA GLY A 249 22.03 6.77 -32.36
C GLY A 249 22.42 6.03 -33.67
N PRO A 250 22.23 6.64 -34.85
CA PRO A 250 22.18 5.92 -36.12
C PRO A 250 23.57 5.47 -36.62
N SER A 251 23.56 4.23 -37.10
CA SER A 251 24.46 3.55 -38.04
C SER A 251 25.68 4.33 -38.57
N SER A 252 26.87 3.95 -38.10
CA SER A 252 28.13 4.16 -38.83
C SER A 252 29.08 2.99 -38.57
N ALA A 253 29.43 2.29 -39.64
CA ALA A 253 30.20 1.05 -39.68
C ALA A 253 31.59 1.14 -39.04
N CYS A 254 32.01 0.09 -38.30
CA CYS A 254 33.38 -0.43 -38.33
C CYS A 254 33.52 -1.84 -37.70
N LYS A 255 34.55 -2.55 -38.18
CA LYS A 255 34.85 -3.99 -38.15
C LYS A 255 35.17 -4.63 -36.78
N PRO A 256 35.17 -5.99 -36.67
CA PRO A 256 35.28 -6.69 -35.40
C PRO A 256 36.73 -6.84 -34.93
N GLY A 257 36.97 -6.64 -33.63
CA GLY A 257 38.28 -6.83 -33.02
C GLY A 257 38.25 -6.86 -31.50
N ARG A 258 38.31 -8.09 -30.97
CA ARG A 258 38.92 -8.53 -29.69
C ARG A 258 38.25 -8.15 -28.36
N SER A 259 37.90 -9.21 -27.64
CA SER A 259 37.41 -9.30 -26.28
C SER A 259 38.38 -8.77 -25.22
N THR A 260 37.87 -7.92 -24.33
CA THR A 260 38.33 -7.81 -22.93
C THR A 260 37.11 -7.84 -22.02
N THR A 261 37.11 -8.84 -21.14
CA THR A 261 36.12 -9.10 -20.09
C THR A 261 36.11 -7.96 -19.06
N GLY A 262 35.02 -7.21 -19.01
CA GLY A 262 34.67 -6.31 -17.90
C GLY A 262 33.26 -6.64 -17.42
N ALA A 263 33.10 -6.92 -16.13
CA ALA A 263 31.81 -7.20 -15.50
C ALA A 263 30.85 -5.99 -15.63
N PRO A 264 29.53 -6.19 -15.79
CA PRO A 264 28.59 -5.08 -15.87
C PRO A 264 28.47 -4.38 -14.50
N SER A 265 28.50 -3.06 -14.50
CA SER A 265 28.42 -2.19 -13.34
C SER A 265 26.97 -2.07 -12.83
N THR A 266 26.54 -2.97 -11.94
CA THR A 266 25.20 -3.03 -11.35
C THR A 266 24.81 -1.84 -10.45
N THR A 267 25.74 -0.93 -10.15
CA THR A 267 25.53 0.20 -9.21
C THR A 267 25.01 1.48 -9.87
N ALA A 268 25.16 1.65 -11.19
CA ALA A 268 24.64 2.80 -11.91
C ALA A 268 23.14 2.66 -12.21
N ASP A 269 22.71 1.47 -12.64
CA ASP A 269 21.32 1.18 -13.02
C ASP A 269 20.34 1.27 -11.84
N SER A 270 20.77 0.83 -10.65
CA SER A 270 19.95 0.91 -9.43
C SER A 270 19.68 2.34 -8.93
N LYS A 271 20.57 3.29 -9.25
CA LYS A 271 20.37 4.70 -8.89
C LYS A 271 19.34 5.36 -9.79
N LEU A 272 19.39 5.12 -11.10
CA LEU A 272 18.40 5.61 -12.07
C LEU A 272 17.00 5.04 -11.77
N SER A 273 16.90 3.76 -11.42
CA SER A 273 15.63 3.12 -11.01
C SER A 273 14.98 3.78 -9.78
N ASN A 274 15.77 4.13 -8.76
CA ASN A 274 15.26 4.85 -7.59
C ASN A 274 14.76 6.27 -7.94
N GLN A 275 15.36 6.92 -8.93
CA GLN A 275 14.90 8.23 -9.41
C GLN A 275 13.56 8.12 -10.11
N VAL A 276 13.38 7.13 -11.00
CA VAL A 276 12.09 6.93 -11.68
C VAL A 276 10.99 6.65 -10.65
N SER A 277 11.25 5.82 -9.64
CA SER A 277 10.29 5.57 -8.54
C SER A 277 9.87 6.88 -7.85
N THR A 278 10.82 7.79 -7.61
CA THR A 278 10.55 9.11 -7.01
C THR A 278 9.77 10.03 -7.97
N ILE A 279 10.13 10.05 -9.25
CA ILE A 279 9.43 10.80 -10.31
C ILE A 279 7.98 10.32 -10.45
N VAL A 280 7.78 9.01 -10.58
CA VAL A 280 6.47 8.37 -10.68
C VAL A 280 5.62 8.66 -9.45
N SER A 281 6.22 8.60 -8.25
CA SER A 281 5.53 8.95 -7.01
C SER A 281 5.14 10.42 -6.97
N LEU A 282 6.02 11.34 -7.40
CA LEU A 282 5.74 12.77 -7.45
C LEU A 282 4.64 13.09 -8.47
N LEU A 283 4.72 12.56 -9.70
CA LEU A 283 3.67 12.69 -10.72
C LEU A 283 2.34 12.14 -10.21
N SER A 284 2.37 10.99 -9.54
CA SER A 284 1.20 10.37 -8.90
C SER A 284 0.56 11.26 -7.83
N THR A 285 1.37 11.94 -7.01
CA THR A 285 0.90 12.87 -5.98
C THR A 285 0.34 14.14 -6.60
N LEU A 286 1.03 14.73 -7.58
CA LEU A 286 0.58 15.92 -8.29
C LEU A 286 -0.75 15.67 -9.04
N CYS A 287 -0.88 14.53 -9.71
CA CYS A 287 -2.11 14.14 -10.39
C CYS A 287 -3.28 13.96 -9.42
N ARG A 288 -3.08 13.31 -8.27
CA ARG A 288 -4.15 13.19 -7.27
C ARG A 288 -4.53 14.56 -6.68
N GLY A 289 -3.54 15.41 -6.41
CA GLY A 289 -3.73 16.69 -5.72
C GLY A 289 -4.35 17.80 -6.58
N SER A 290 -4.01 17.90 -7.88
CA SER A 290 -4.34 19.09 -8.67
C SER A 290 -5.04 18.81 -10.01
N PRO A 291 -6.28 19.31 -10.25
CA PRO A 291 -7.00 19.15 -11.51
C PRO A 291 -6.27 19.81 -12.69
N VAL A 292 -5.66 20.97 -12.44
CA VAL A 292 -4.91 21.70 -13.46
C VAL A 292 -3.68 20.90 -13.89
N VAL A 293 -2.91 20.38 -12.93
CA VAL A 293 -1.72 19.59 -13.27
C VAL A 293 -2.08 18.31 -14.02
N THR A 294 -3.18 17.62 -13.66
CA THR A 294 -3.64 16.46 -14.43
C THR A 294 -4.07 16.83 -15.84
N HIS A 295 -4.83 17.91 -16.01
CA HIS A 295 -5.27 18.36 -17.33
C HIS A 295 -4.07 18.64 -18.25
N ASP A 296 -3.04 19.33 -17.73
CA ASP A 296 -1.86 19.72 -18.49
C ASP A 296 -0.94 18.51 -18.75
N LEU A 297 -0.76 17.63 -17.76
CA LEU A 297 0.05 16.42 -17.91
C LEU A 297 -0.56 15.44 -18.91
N LEU A 298 -1.88 15.30 -18.95
CA LEU A 298 -2.54 14.42 -19.92
C LEU A 298 -2.36 14.90 -21.37
N ARG A 299 -2.16 16.20 -21.59
CA ARG A 299 -1.96 16.81 -22.92
C ARG A 299 -0.47 16.96 -23.30
N SER A 300 0.43 16.39 -22.50
CA SER A 300 1.88 16.44 -22.71
C SER A 300 2.44 15.14 -23.31
N GLU A 301 3.76 15.03 -23.48
CA GLU A 301 4.48 13.84 -23.97
C GLU A 301 4.56 12.69 -22.92
N LEU A 302 3.56 12.60 -22.03
CA LEU A 302 3.46 11.56 -21.02
C LEU A 302 3.39 10.14 -21.61
N PRO A 303 2.63 9.86 -22.69
CA PRO A 303 2.61 8.52 -23.30
C PRO A 303 3.99 8.06 -23.81
N ASP A 304 4.76 8.94 -24.45
CA ASP A 304 6.11 8.65 -24.94
C ASP A 304 7.07 8.32 -23.78
N SER A 305 6.93 9.07 -22.69
CA SER A 305 7.72 8.87 -21.46
C SER A 305 7.36 7.55 -20.76
N ILE A 306 6.09 7.17 -20.75
CA ILE A 306 5.61 5.87 -20.21
C ILE A 306 6.18 4.73 -21.05
N GLU A 307 6.06 4.81 -22.38
CA GLU A 307 6.55 3.77 -23.30
C GLU A 307 8.06 3.54 -23.15
N SER A 308 8.82 4.63 -22.98
CA SER A 308 10.27 4.56 -22.71
C SER A 308 10.54 3.92 -21.34
N ALA A 309 9.84 4.34 -20.28
CA ALA A 309 10.06 3.81 -18.93
C ALA A 309 9.72 2.31 -18.79
N LEU A 310 8.84 1.78 -19.64
CA LEU A 310 8.53 0.34 -19.70
C LEU A 310 9.70 -0.53 -20.22
N GLN A 311 10.75 0.06 -20.81
CA GLN A 311 11.98 -0.62 -21.21
C GLN A 311 13.03 -0.69 -20.09
N GLY A 312 12.73 -0.12 -18.91
CA GLY A 312 13.61 -0.10 -17.74
C GLY A 312 13.68 -1.41 -16.95
N ASP A 313 14.16 -1.34 -15.71
CA ASP A 313 14.22 -2.49 -14.80
C ASP A 313 12.84 -2.87 -14.23
N GLU A 314 12.73 -4.05 -13.60
CA GLU A 314 11.45 -4.55 -13.08
C GLU A 314 10.74 -3.54 -12.16
N ARG A 315 11.50 -2.83 -11.32
CA ARG A 315 10.95 -1.85 -10.38
C ARG A 315 10.39 -0.62 -11.11
N CYS A 316 11.15 -0.06 -12.06
CA CYS A 316 10.74 1.05 -12.92
C CYS A 316 9.45 0.71 -13.67
N VAL A 317 9.38 -0.49 -14.25
CA VAL A 317 8.21 -0.97 -14.99
C VAL A 317 6.98 -1.05 -14.09
N LEU A 318 7.11 -1.69 -12.92
CA LEU A 318 5.98 -1.84 -11.98
C LEU A 318 5.49 -0.51 -11.40
N ASP A 319 6.41 0.42 -11.10
CA ASP A 319 6.05 1.76 -10.65
C ASP A 319 5.34 2.55 -11.76
N THR A 320 5.84 2.49 -12.99
CA THR A 320 5.19 3.10 -14.17
C THR A 320 3.79 2.52 -14.41
N MET A 321 3.62 1.21 -14.28
CA MET A 321 2.31 0.55 -14.37
C MET A 321 1.31 1.04 -13.31
N ARG A 322 1.77 1.34 -12.09
CA ARG A 322 0.91 1.93 -11.04
C ARG A 322 0.47 3.35 -11.39
N LEU A 323 1.33 4.14 -12.03
CA LEU A 323 0.95 5.45 -12.55
C LEU A 323 -0.07 5.33 -13.67
N VAL A 324 0.11 4.40 -14.61
CA VAL A 324 -0.90 4.14 -15.66
C VAL A 324 -2.23 3.73 -15.04
N ASP A 325 -2.22 2.89 -14.01
CA ASP A 325 -3.44 2.49 -13.31
C ASP A 325 -4.22 3.68 -12.75
N LEU A 326 -3.50 4.62 -12.11
CA LEU A 326 -4.06 5.88 -11.64
C LEU A 326 -4.61 6.73 -12.79
N LEU A 327 -3.86 6.85 -13.90
CA LEU A 327 -4.26 7.64 -15.05
C LEU A 327 -5.52 7.08 -15.69
N LEU A 328 -5.68 5.75 -15.79
CA LEU A 328 -6.90 5.13 -16.28
C LEU A 328 -8.11 5.49 -15.41
N VAL A 329 -7.98 5.44 -14.07
CA VAL A 329 -9.06 5.87 -13.16
C VAL A 329 -9.39 7.35 -13.39
N LEU A 330 -8.38 8.21 -13.48
CA LEU A 330 -8.58 9.65 -13.72
C LEU A 330 -9.24 9.94 -15.08
N LEU A 331 -8.85 9.23 -16.13
CA LEU A 331 -9.35 9.39 -17.50
C LEU A 331 -10.78 8.90 -17.68
N PHE A 332 -11.18 7.79 -17.04
CA PHE A 332 -12.47 7.14 -17.29
C PHE A 332 -13.51 7.29 -16.18
N GLU A 333 -13.07 7.32 -14.92
CA GLU A 333 -13.99 7.44 -13.77
C GLU A 333 -13.97 8.85 -13.17
N GLY A 334 -12.87 9.58 -13.38
CA GLY A 334 -12.66 10.93 -12.88
C GLY A 334 -12.19 10.97 -11.42
N ARG A 335 -11.88 12.18 -10.94
CA ARG A 335 -11.32 12.39 -9.59
C ARG A 335 -12.21 11.89 -8.45
N LYS A 336 -13.53 11.89 -8.63
CA LYS A 336 -14.50 11.42 -7.62
C LYS A 336 -14.34 9.92 -7.31
N ALA A 337 -13.75 9.16 -8.23
CA ALA A 337 -13.46 7.74 -8.05
C ALA A 337 -12.12 7.47 -7.36
N LEU A 338 -11.25 8.49 -7.22
CA LEU A 338 -10.10 8.36 -6.35
C LEU A 338 -10.59 8.10 -4.92
N PRO A 339 -9.94 7.19 -4.18
CA PRO A 339 -10.19 7.09 -2.75
C PRO A 339 -10.06 8.47 -2.14
N LYS A 340 -11.08 8.95 -1.41
CA LYS A 340 -11.01 10.23 -0.69
C LYS A 340 -9.70 10.24 0.10
N SER A 341 -8.81 11.17 -0.24
CA SER A 341 -7.41 11.25 0.15
C SER A 341 -7.09 10.62 1.52
N SER A 342 -6.58 9.39 1.53
CA SER A 342 -5.69 8.93 2.61
C SER A 342 -4.28 9.30 2.17
N ALA A 343 -3.82 10.50 2.56
CA ALA A 343 -2.47 10.97 2.27
C ALA A 343 -1.45 10.16 3.08
N GLY A 344 -0.99 9.04 2.53
CA GLY A 344 0.00 8.17 3.19
C GLY A 344 0.01 6.73 2.70
N SER A 345 0.14 6.50 1.39
CA SER A 345 0.53 5.18 0.88
C SER A 345 1.38 5.34 -0.38
N THR A 346 2.66 5.60 -0.17
CA THR A 346 3.68 5.23 -1.15
C THR A 346 3.85 3.71 -1.11
N GLY A 347 3.22 3.04 -2.07
CA GLY A 347 3.57 1.71 -2.58
C GLY A 347 4.01 0.64 -1.58
N ARG A 348 3.05 -0.06 -0.97
CA ARG A 348 3.15 -1.51 -0.71
C ARG A 348 1.74 -2.09 -0.59
N ILE A 349 1.36 -2.91 -1.57
CA ILE A 349 0.27 -3.87 -1.40
C ILE A 349 0.70 -4.82 -0.26
N PRO A 350 -0.15 -5.11 0.74
CA PRO A 350 0.17 -6.04 1.82
C PRO A 350 0.23 -7.49 1.32
N GLY A 351 1.43 -7.91 0.94
CA GLY A 351 1.82 -9.31 0.90
C GLY A 351 2.92 -9.52 1.94
N LEU A 352 2.60 -10.24 3.01
CA LEU A 352 3.55 -10.88 3.92
C LEU A 352 4.49 -9.92 4.70
N ARG A 353 4.09 -9.56 5.94
CA ARG A 353 4.91 -9.73 7.17
C ARG A 353 4.23 -9.16 8.42
N ARG A 354 4.10 -10.05 9.41
CA ARG A 354 4.29 -9.87 10.85
C ARG A 354 3.41 -8.81 11.54
N LEU A 355 2.33 -9.32 12.10
CA LEU A 355 1.37 -8.63 12.96
C LEU A 355 1.93 -8.62 14.39
N ASP A 356 2.45 -7.48 14.84
CA ASP A 356 2.87 -7.25 16.22
C ASP A 356 2.04 -6.10 16.82
N SER A 357 1.24 -6.42 17.84
CA SER A 357 0.88 -5.58 19.01
C SER A 357 1.02 -4.03 18.87
N SER A 358 -0.06 -3.31 18.53
CA SER A 358 -0.04 -1.83 18.51
C SER A 358 -1.27 -1.11 19.10
N GLY A 359 -2.39 -1.79 19.39
CA GLY A 359 -3.66 -1.12 19.73
C GLY A 359 -3.66 -0.30 21.04
N GLU A 360 -3.21 -0.86 22.16
CA GLU A 360 -3.29 -0.19 23.48
C GLU A 360 -2.27 0.94 23.69
N ARG A 361 -1.10 0.88 23.05
CA ARG A 361 -0.15 2.02 23.12
C ARG A 361 -0.68 3.23 22.38
N SER A 362 -1.61 3.04 21.45
CA SER A 362 -2.04 4.10 20.56
C SER A 362 -3.17 4.99 21.13
N HIS A 363 -4.05 4.50 22.00
CA HIS A 363 -5.03 5.37 22.67
C HIS A 363 -4.37 6.34 23.66
N ARG A 364 -3.38 5.86 24.43
CA ARG A 364 -2.57 6.72 25.30
C ARG A 364 -1.75 7.72 24.48
N GLN A 365 -1.21 7.29 23.34
CA GLN A 365 -0.57 8.20 22.38
C GLN A 365 -1.55 9.27 21.88
N LEU A 366 -2.80 8.94 21.57
CA LEU A 366 -3.80 9.93 21.13
C LEU A 366 -4.21 10.89 22.24
N ILE A 367 -4.36 10.40 23.47
CA ILE A 367 -4.57 11.27 24.64
C ILE A 367 -3.34 12.17 24.84
N ASP A 368 -2.13 11.64 24.66
CA ASP A 368 -0.89 12.39 24.76
C ASP A 368 -0.78 13.41 23.61
N CYS A 369 -1.24 13.10 22.39
CA CYS A 369 -1.38 14.04 21.26
C CYS A 369 -2.37 15.16 21.57
N ILE A 370 -3.53 14.81 22.14
CA ILE A 370 -4.52 15.81 22.59
C ILE A 370 -3.92 16.71 23.67
N ARG A 371 -3.20 16.14 24.64
CA ARG A 371 -2.55 16.90 25.73
C ARG A 371 -1.36 17.73 25.24
N SER A 372 -0.62 17.25 24.25
CA SER A 372 0.49 17.97 23.60
C SER A 372 0.02 18.94 22.51
N LYS A 373 -1.29 18.96 22.22
CA LYS A 373 -1.93 19.77 21.16
C LYS A 373 -1.43 19.46 19.76
N ASP A 374 -1.04 18.21 19.52
CA ASP A 374 -0.66 17.69 18.21
C ASP A 374 -1.91 17.31 17.41
N THR A 375 -2.51 18.31 16.75
CA THR A 375 -3.74 18.14 15.95
C THR A 375 -3.50 17.21 14.77
N ASP A 376 -2.34 17.33 14.12
CA ASP A 376 -1.99 16.58 12.92
C ASP A 376 -1.89 15.07 13.23
N ALA A 377 -1.26 14.70 14.36
CA ALA A 377 -1.18 13.29 14.78
C ALA A 377 -2.54 12.70 15.18
N LEU A 378 -3.44 13.51 15.78
CA LEU A 378 -4.80 13.07 16.11
C LEU A 378 -5.63 12.83 14.84
N ILE A 379 -5.53 13.72 13.85
CA ILE A 379 -6.25 13.60 12.57
C ILE A 379 -5.78 12.34 11.82
N ASP A 380 -4.46 12.15 11.69
CA ASP A 380 -3.87 11.00 10.99
C ASP A 380 -4.32 9.66 11.60
N ALA A 381 -4.32 9.56 12.92
CA ALA A 381 -4.73 8.35 13.62
C ALA A 381 -6.23 8.01 13.50
N ILE A 382 -7.10 9.03 13.41
CA ILE A 382 -8.55 8.82 13.21
C ILE A 382 -8.87 8.51 11.73
N ASP A 383 -8.16 9.14 10.80
CA ASP A 383 -8.41 9.01 9.34
C ASP A 383 -7.93 7.68 8.77
N THR A 384 -6.89 7.10 9.37
CA THR A 384 -6.39 5.76 9.03
C THR A 384 -7.36 4.63 9.41
N GLY A 385 -8.48 4.94 10.08
CA GLY A 385 -9.48 3.96 10.52
C GLY A 385 -8.98 3.02 11.61
N ALA A 386 -7.82 3.32 12.21
CA ALA A 386 -7.21 2.53 13.26
C ALA A 386 -7.97 2.64 14.60
N PHE A 387 -8.74 3.72 14.80
CA PHE A 387 -9.50 3.99 16.03
C PHE A 387 -10.94 4.40 15.74
N GLU A 388 -11.86 3.86 16.52
CA GLU A 388 -13.25 4.30 16.52
C GLU A 388 -13.36 5.65 17.25
N VAL A 389 -13.95 6.65 16.61
CA VAL A 389 -14.11 8.02 17.14
C VAL A 389 -14.83 8.06 18.50
N ASN A 390 -15.71 7.09 18.75
CA ASN A 390 -16.53 6.97 19.97
C ASN A 390 -15.99 5.96 21.00
N PHE A 391 -14.76 5.48 20.80
CA PHE A 391 -14.08 4.62 21.76
C PHE A 391 -13.88 5.34 23.11
N MET A 392 -13.92 4.58 24.21
CA MET A 392 -13.72 5.10 25.56
C MET A 392 -12.48 4.47 26.19
N ASP A 393 -11.71 5.25 26.96
CA ASP A 393 -10.64 4.70 27.79
C ASP A 393 -11.16 3.85 28.97
N ASP A 394 -10.22 3.32 29.74
CA ASP A 394 -10.45 2.54 30.96
C ASP A 394 -11.18 3.32 32.08
N VAL A 395 -11.29 4.65 31.95
CA VAL A 395 -12.04 5.53 32.86
C VAL A 395 -13.40 5.92 32.28
N GLY A 396 -13.75 5.43 31.09
CA GLY A 396 -15.02 5.70 30.42
C GLY A 396 -15.09 7.08 29.77
N GLN A 397 -13.95 7.67 29.40
CA GLN A 397 -13.86 8.95 28.69
C GLN A 397 -13.56 8.75 27.21
N THR A 398 -14.25 9.52 26.36
CA THR A 398 -14.00 9.55 24.91
C THR A 398 -12.82 10.47 24.57
N LEU A 399 -12.27 10.34 23.37
CA LEU A 399 -11.28 11.32 22.86
C LEU A 399 -11.87 12.75 22.82
N LEU A 400 -13.16 12.89 22.55
CA LEU A 400 -13.84 14.19 22.59
C LEU A 400 -13.88 14.77 24.02
N ASN A 401 -14.02 13.94 25.06
CA ASN A 401 -13.92 14.38 26.46
C ASN A 401 -12.52 14.91 26.77
N TRP A 402 -11.47 14.18 26.35
CA TRP A 402 -10.08 14.62 26.48
C TRP A 402 -9.80 15.90 25.71
N ALA A 403 -10.27 16.02 24.46
CA ALA A 403 -10.12 17.20 23.63
C ALA A 403 -10.86 18.41 24.20
N SER A 404 -12.04 18.18 24.77
CA SER A 404 -12.84 19.22 25.44
C SER A 404 -12.15 19.74 26.70
N ALA A 405 -11.44 18.88 27.44
CA ALA A 405 -10.68 19.29 28.63
C ALA A 405 -9.32 19.94 28.29
N PHE A 406 -8.54 19.34 27.38
CA PHE A 406 -7.11 19.66 27.20
C PHE A 406 -6.68 19.95 25.74
N GLY A 407 -7.47 19.54 24.73
CA GLY A 407 -7.14 19.69 23.31
C GLY A 407 -7.39 21.09 22.74
N THR A 408 -7.24 21.27 21.43
CA THR A 408 -7.56 22.53 20.71
C THR A 408 -9.04 22.58 20.31
N GLN A 409 -9.54 23.76 19.92
CA GLN A 409 -10.90 23.88 19.36
C GLN A 409 -11.04 23.07 18.05
N GLU A 410 -10.00 23.11 17.21
CA GLU A 410 -9.92 22.38 15.95
C GLU A 410 -10.03 20.87 16.15
N MET A 411 -9.37 20.31 17.17
CA MET A 411 -9.51 18.89 17.52
C MET A 411 -10.96 18.53 17.89
N VAL A 412 -11.67 19.42 18.58
CA VAL A 412 -13.08 19.21 18.99
C VAL A 412 -14.00 19.29 17.77
N GLU A 413 -13.79 20.25 16.88
CA GLU A 413 -14.54 20.39 15.62
C GLU A 413 -14.34 19.15 14.74
N PHE A 414 -13.09 18.76 14.53
CA PHE A 414 -12.75 17.58 13.76
C PHE A 414 -13.39 16.29 14.31
N LEU A 415 -13.28 16.04 15.61
CA LEU A 415 -13.90 14.85 16.23
C LEU A 415 -15.43 14.87 16.07
N CYS A 416 -16.08 16.03 16.24
CA CYS A 416 -17.52 16.18 16.03
C CYS A 416 -17.92 15.91 14.56
N GLU A 417 -17.15 16.40 13.59
CA GLU A 417 -17.39 16.17 12.16
C GLU A 417 -17.24 14.70 11.75
N ARG A 418 -16.38 13.95 12.45
CA ARG A 418 -16.21 12.50 12.27
C ARG A 418 -17.21 11.65 13.06
N GLY A 419 -18.27 12.28 13.59
CA GLY A 419 -19.37 11.58 14.25
C GLY A 419 -19.12 11.22 15.71
N ALA A 420 -18.24 11.97 16.41
CA ALA A 420 -18.15 11.87 17.86
C ALA A 420 -19.49 12.25 18.52
N ASP A 421 -19.97 11.39 19.40
CA ASP A 421 -21.17 11.65 20.18
C ASP A 421 -20.83 12.63 21.31
N VAL A 422 -21.25 13.88 21.13
CA VAL A 422 -21.04 15.01 22.05
C VAL A 422 -21.62 14.80 23.45
N ASN A 423 -22.57 13.87 23.60
CA ASN A 423 -23.21 13.53 24.87
C ASN A 423 -22.62 12.27 25.52
N ARG A 424 -21.69 11.57 24.85
CA ARG A 424 -21.12 10.30 25.32
C ARG A 424 -20.00 10.50 26.32
N GLY A 425 -20.03 9.71 27.39
CA GLY A 425 -19.06 9.68 28.47
C GLY A 425 -19.67 9.04 29.71
N GLN A 426 -18.93 8.17 30.39
CA GLN A 426 -19.46 7.41 31.52
C GLN A 426 -19.73 8.31 32.73
N ARG A 427 -18.79 9.21 33.06
CA ARG A 427 -18.88 10.07 34.25
C ARG A 427 -19.43 11.46 33.98
N SER A 428 -19.10 12.01 32.82
CA SER A 428 -19.39 13.40 32.43
C SER A 428 -19.33 13.50 30.91
N SER A 429 -20.14 14.37 30.30
CA SER A 429 -20.08 14.64 28.86
C SER A 429 -19.00 15.66 28.50
N SER A 430 -18.68 15.75 27.21
CA SER A 430 -17.73 16.73 26.67
C SER A 430 -18.08 18.18 27.07
N LEU A 431 -19.37 18.51 27.15
CA LEU A 431 -19.82 19.84 27.58
C LEU A 431 -19.55 20.12 29.08
N HIS A 432 -19.62 19.09 29.94
CA HIS A 432 -19.22 19.23 31.35
C HIS A 432 -17.72 19.52 31.48
N TYR A 433 -16.88 18.87 30.67
CA TYR A 433 -15.44 19.13 30.67
C TYR A 433 -15.13 20.55 30.18
N ALA A 434 -15.72 20.98 29.05
CA ALA A 434 -15.57 22.35 28.55
C ALA A 434 -16.02 23.40 29.59
N ALA A 435 -17.09 23.11 30.33
CA ALA A 435 -17.61 23.95 31.39
C ALA A 435 -16.72 23.99 32.65
N CYS A 436 -16.17 22.84 33.07
CA CYS A 436 -15.29 22.74 34.23
C CYS A 436 -13.94 23.45 34.01
N PHE A 437 -13.42 23.38 32.78
CA PHE A 437 -12.14 23.99 32.39
C PHE A 437 -12.26 25.41 31.80
N GLY A 438 -13.47 25.98 31.72
CA GLY A 438 -13.68 27.37 31.33
C GLY A 438 -13.39 27.64 29.86
N ARG A 439 -13.85 26.77 28.96
CA ARG A 439 -13.53 26.82 27.52
C ARG A 439 -14.73 27.28 26.68
N PRO A 440 -14.94 28.59 26.48
CA PRO A 440 -16.13 29.15 25.85
C PRO A 440 -16.31 28.76 24.38
N GLN A 441 -15.24 28.74 23.58
CA GLN A 441 -15.35 28.39 22.16
C GLN A 441 -15.67 26.91 21.95
N VAL A 442 -15.05 26.03 22.74
CA VAL A 442 -15.37 24.58 22.74
C VAL A 442 -16.82 24.35 23.17
N ALA A 443 -17.32 25.06 24.19
CA ALA A 443 -18.71 24.96 24.60
C ALA A 443 -19.69 25.37 23.47
N LYS A 444 -19.38 26.42 22.71
CA LYS A 444 -20.17 26.83 21.54
C LYS A 444 -20.17 25.77 20.44
N THR A 445 -18.99 25.22 20.11
CA THR A 445 -18.88 24.14 19.12
C THR A 445 -19.70 22.92 19.52
N LEU A 446 -19.56 22.46 20.78
CA LEU A 446 -20.32 21.31 21.28
C LEU A 446 -21.84 21.56 21.23
N LEU A 447 -22.33 22.76 21.60
CA LEU A 447 -23.75 23.12 21.51
C LEU A 447 -24.27 23.13 20.05
N ARG A 448 -23.45 23.59 19.09
CA ARG A 448 -23.78 23.52 17.66
C ARG A 448 -23.91 22.09 17.15
N HIS A 449 -23.12 21.17 17.69
CA HIS A 449 -23.17 19.74 17.37
C HIS A 449 -24.17 18.94 18.22
N GLY A 450 -25.07 19.62 18.96
CA GLY A 450 -26.18 18.98 19.66
C GLY A 450 -25.85 18.49 21.08
N ALA A 451 -24.86 19.07 21.75
CA ALA A 451 -24.60 18.78 23.16
C ALA A 451 -25.80 19.23 24.01
N ASN A 452 -26.25 18.36 24.92
CA ASN A 452 -27.38 18.63 25.79
C ASN A 452 -26.90 19.47 27.00
N PRO A 453 -27.31 20.75 27.12
CA PRO A 453 -26.90 21.62 28.22
C PRO A 453 -27.52 21.22 29.58
N ASP A 454 -28.58 20.40 29.56
CA ASP A 454 -29.29 19.94 30.76
C ASP A 454 -28.87 18.52 31.18
N LEU A 455 -27.92 17.91 30.47
CA LEU A 455 -27.40 16.59 30.84
C LEU A 455 -26.78 16.65 32.23
N ARG A 456 -27.05 15.65 33.07
CA ARG A 456 -26.47 15.56 34.41
C ARG A 456 -25.34 14.54 34.43
N ASP A 457 -24.23 14.90 35.07
CA ASP A 457 -23.11 13.99 35.32
C ASP A 457 -23.39 13.00 36.47
N GLU A 458 -22.42 12.16 36.82
CA GLU A 458 -22.53 11.19 37.94
C GLU A 458 -22.82 11.87 39.30
N ASP A 459 -22.43 13.13 39.48
CA ASP A 459 -22.72 13.91 40.69
C ASP A 459 -24.13 14.56 40.66
N GLY A 460 -24.90 14.34 39.58
CA GLY A 460 -26.21 14.94 39.36
C GLY A 460 -26.18 16.42 38.97
N LYS A 461 -25.00 16.96 38.60
CA LYS A 461 -24.76 18.36 38.26
C LYS A 461 -24.84 18.58 36.76
N THR A 462 -25.28 19.76 36.34
CA THR A 462 -25.28 20.17 34.93
C THR A 462 -23.93 20.82 34.54
N PRO A 463 -23.61 20.97 33.24
CA PRO A 463 -22.47 21.77 32.79
C PRO A 463 -22.51 23.19 33.35
N LEU A 464 -23.70 23.80 33.46
CA LEU A 464 -23.87 25.13 34.04
C LEU A 464 -23.48 25.17 35.52
N ASP A 465 -23.82 24.14 36.28
CA ASP A 465 -23.43 24.01 37.70
C ASP A 465 -21.90 23.90 37.83
N LYS A 466 -21.24 23.09 36.99
CA LYS A 466 -19.76 22.99 36.98
C LYS A 466 -19.09 24.32 36.62
N ALA A 467 -19.64 25.07 35.64
CA ALA A 467 -19.12 26.39 35.28
C ALA A 467 -19.27 27.41 36.42
N ARG A 468 -20.39 27.38 37.15
CA ARG A 468 -20.64 28.25 38.32
C ARG A 468 -19.74 27.92 39.49
N GLU A 469 -19.58 26.64 39.81
CA GLU A 469 -18.71 26.18 40.90
C GLU A 469 -17.24 26.55 40.68
N ARG A 470 -16.80 26.61 39.42
CA ARG A 470 -15.43 26.98 39.03
C ARG A 470 -15.24 28.46 38.71
N GLY A 471 -16.32 29.26 38.67
CA GLY A 471 -16.27 30.71 38.44
C GLY A 471 -16.08 31.15 36.98
N HIS A 472 -16.38 30.29 36.00
CA HIS A 472 -16.13 30.54 34.57
C HIS A 472 -17.25 31.38 33.93
N SER A 473 -17.24 32.68 34.21
CA SER A 473 -18.32 33.63 33.88
C SER A 473 -18.74 33.64 32.40
N GLU A 474 -17.79 33.49 31.47
CA GLU A 474 -18.09 33.47 30.03
C GLU A 474 -18.82 32.19 29.60
N VAL A 475 -18.43 31.04 30.14
CA VAL A 475 -19.13 29.77 29.89
C VAL A 475 -20.49 29.74 30.58
N VAL A 476 -20.60 30.34 31.77
CA VAL A 476 -21.87 30.55 32.46
C VAL A 476 -22.84 31.39 31.61
N ALA A 477 -22.36 32.44 30.94
CA ALA A 477 -23.20 33.24 30.04
C ALA A 477 -23.68 32.40 28.84
N ILE A 478 -22.79 31.63 28.21
CA ILE A 478 -23.12 30.74 27.07
C ILE A 478 -24.16 29.68 27.47
N LEU A 479 -24.00 29.07 28.64
CA LEU A 479 -24.87 28.00 29.13
C LEU A 479 -26.18 28.49 29.79
N GLN A 480 -26.31 29.80 30.05
CA GLN A 480 -27.59 30.40 30.50
C GLN A 480 -28.56 30.63 29.34
N SER A 481 -28.05 30.79 28.11
CA SER A 481 -28.82 30.86 26.88
C SER A 481 -28.27 29.90 25.81
N PRO A 482 -28.26 28.56 26.06
CA PRO A 482 -27.65 27.59 25.14
C PRO A 482 -28.36 27.57 23.77
N GLY A 483 -29.64 27.96 23.73
CA GLY A 483 -30.43 28.07 22.50
C GLY A 483 -29.85 29.05 21.46
N ASP A 484 -29.08 30.06 21.87
CA ASP A 484 -28.40 30.98 20.95
C ASP A 484 -27.28 30.29 20.15
N TRP A 485 -26.83 29.12 20.61
CA TRP A 485 -25.69 28.37 20.06
C TRP A 485 -26.09 26.98 19.53
N MET A 486 -27.35 26.56 19.73
CA MET A 486 -27.91 25.32 19.20
C MET A 486 -28.60 25.60 17.86
N CYS A 487 -27.88 25.44 16.74
CA CYS A 487 -28.48 25.45 15.40
C CYS A 487 -28.57 24.00 14.87
N PRO A 488 -29.72 23.55 14.34
CA PRO A 488 -29.80 22.22 13.75
C PRO A 488 -29.05 22.23 12.41
N VAL A 489 -27.99 21.41 12.29
CA VAL A 489 -27.46 21.01 10.99
C VAL A 489 -28.59 20.26 10.28
N ASN A 490 -29.12 20.89 9.23
CA ASN A 490 -30.32 20.44 8.53
C ASN A 490 -30.12 19.01 7.98
N LYS A 491 -30.98 18.10 8.46
CA LYS A 491 -31.35 16.87 7.77
C LYS A 491 -32.11 17.25 6.49
N GLY A 492 -31.61 16.86 5.34
CA GLY A 492 -32.41 16.60 4.14
C GLY A 492 -32.00 15.23 3.61
N ASP A 493 -32.85 14.32 3.21
CA ASP A 493 -34.30 14.28 3.13
C ASP A 493 -34.63 12.78 3.05
N ASP A 494 -35.42 12.24 3.99
CA ASP A 494 -35.78 10.82 4.02
C ASP A 494 -37.30 10.71 4.09
N LYS A 495 -37.95 10.80 2.92
CA LYS A 495 -39.32 10.34 2.69
C LYS A 495 -39.38 9.50 1.43
N LYS A 496 -39.39 8.18 1.65
CA LYS A 496 -39.62 7.14 0.64
C LYS A 496 -41.00 7.24 -0.02
N LYS A 497 -40.97 6.92 -1.32
CA LYS A 497 -42.02 6.36 -2.19
C LYS A 497 -43.15 7.31 -2.61
N LYS A 498 -43.13 7.69 -3.88
CA LYS A 498 -43.81 6.97 -4.97
C LYS A 498 -43.83 7.90 -6.19
N ASP A 499 -43.00 7.64 -7.19
CA ASP A 499 -43.39 7.71 -8.60
C ASP A 499 -42.25 7.17 -9.47
N THR A 500 -42.62 6.17 -10.25
CA THR A 500 -41.90 5.54 -11.34
C THR A 500 -41.48 6.55 -12.40
N ASN A 501 -40.29 6.34 -12.98
CA ASN A 501 -39.71 6.99 -14.17
C ASN A 501 -39.28 8.44 -13.99
N LYS A 502 -38.03 8.66 -13.54
CA LYS A 502 -37.21 9.86 -13.90
C LYS A 502 -35.73 9.78 -13.46
N ASP A 503 -35.07 8.63 -13.61
CA ASP A 503 -33.60 8.52 -13.48
C ASP A 503 -32.93 8.56 -14.87
N GLU A 504 -33.13 9.66 -15.62
CA GLU A 504 -32.45 9.84 -16.92
C GLU A 504 -31.79 11.22 -17.12
N GLU A 505 -31.80 12.16 -16.17
CA GLU A 505 -31.30 13.53 -16.45
C GLU A 505 -30.33 14.18 -15.45
N GLU A 506 -29.67 13.43 -14.56
CA GLU A 506 -28.47 13.91 -13.83
C GLU A 506 -27.25 13.00 -14.06
N CYS A 507 -26.82 12.90 -15.31
CA CYS A 507 -25.55 12.27 -15.68
C CYS A 507 -24.93 12.96 -16.90
N ASN A 508 -24.65 14.26 -16.78
CA ASN A 508 -24.03 15.05 -17.85
C ASN A 508 -22.77 15.82 -17.39
N GLU A 509 -22.13 15.41 -16.30
CA GLU A 509 -20.68 15.63 -16.18
C GLU A 509 -19.98 14.43 -16.85
N PRO A 510 -19.12 14.63 -17.87
CA PRO A 510 -18.37 13.52 -18.44
C PRO A 510 -17.53 12.87 -17.33
N LYS A 511 -17.64 11.54 -17.21
CA LYS A 511 -16.79 10.76 -16.30
C LYS A 511 -15.35 10.86 -16.83
N GLY A 512 -14.47 11.53 -16.08
CA GLY A 512 -13.06 11.71 -16.45
C GLY A 512 -12.81 12.72 -17.57
N ASP A 513 -11.83 12.44 -18.45
CA ASP A 513 -11.45 13.31 -19.58
C ASP A 513 -11.76 12.59 -20.91
N PRO A 514 -12.91 12.88 -21.54
CA PRO A 514 -13.39 12.16 -22.72
C PRO A 514 -12.56 12.46 -23.98
N GLU A 515 -11.80 13.56 -24.01
CA GLU A 515 -10.94 13.91 -25.15
C GLU A 515 -9.66 13.08 -25.15
N MET A 516 -9.04 12.94 -23.98
CA MET A 516 -7.75 12.26 -23.85
C MET A 516 -7.89 10.74 -23.68
N ALA A 517 -8.99 10.25 -23.11
CA ALA A 517 -9.22 8.82 -22.86
C ALA A 517 -9.03 7.93 -24.10
N PRO A 518 -9.61 8.22 -25.28
CA PRO A 518 -9.40 7.42 -26.49
C PRO A 518 -7.95 7.39 -26.96
N ILE A 519 -7.24 8.52 -26.86
CA ILE A 519 -5.84 8.66 -27.31
C ILE A 519 -4.92 7.77 -26.47
N TYR A 520 -5.09 7.80 -25.15
CA TYR A 520 -4.33 6.96 -24.23
C TYR A 520 -4.61 5.47 -24.43
N LEU A 521 -5.87 5.08 -24.64
CA LEU A 521 -6.22 3.68 -24.92
C LEU A 521 -5.58 3.18 -26.21
N LYS A 522 -5.72 3.94 -27.30
CA LYS A 522 -5.16 3.58 -28.62
C LYS A 522 -3.66 3.39 -28.58
N ARG A 523 -2.97 4.19 -27.76
CA ARG A 523 -1.51 4.14 -27.65
C ARG A 523 -1.01 3.09 -26.66
N LEU A 524 -1.61 2.99 -25.48
CA LEU A 524 -1.09 2.13 -24.40
C LEU A 524 -1.55 0.67 -24.50
N LEU A 525 -2.72 0.38 -25.10
CA LEU A 525 -3.25 -1.00 -25.13
C LEU A 525 -2.33 -1.94 -25.92
N PRO A 526 -1.83 -1.57 -27.12
CA PRO A 526 -0.85 -2.37 -27.84
C PRO A 526 0.47 -2.53 -27.06
N VAL A 527 0.94 -1.46 -26.40
CA VAL A 527 2.19 -1.45 -25.63
C VAL A 527 2.14 -2.45 -24.47
N PHE A 528 1.04 -2.48 -23.70
CA PHE A 528 0.91 -3.43 -22.59
C PHE A 528 0.71 -4.87 -23.06
N ALA A 529 0.01 -5.07 -24.19
CA ALA A 529 -0.12 -6.37 -24.81
C ALA A 529 1.25 -6.93 -25.25
N GLN A 530 2.07 -6.10 -25.89
CA GLN A 530 3.44 -6.44 -26.27
C GLN A 530 4.34 -6.67 -25.05
N THR A 531 4.23 -5.82 -24.02
CA THR A 531 4.98 -5.95 -22.76
C THR A 531 4.70 -7.30 -22.09
N PHE A 532 3.44 -7.75 -22.09
CA PHE A 532 3.07 -9.07 -21.58
C PHE A 532 3.73 -10.21 -22.36
N GLN A 533 3.74 -10.13 -23.71
CA GLN A 533 4.31 -11.17 -24.56
C GLN A 533 5.85 -11.25 -24.45
N GLN A 534 6.53 -10.11 -24.32
CA GLN A 534 7.99 -10.05 -24.29
C GLN A 534 8.59 -10.41 -22.94
N THR A 535 7.88 -10.14 -21.85
CA THR A 535 8.41 -10.39 -20.50
C THR A 535 8.22 -11.84 -20.06
N MET A 536 9.21 -12.37 -19.34
CA MET A 536 9.14 -13.67 -18.65
C MET A 536 8.88 -13.51 -17.14
N LEU A 537 8.75 -12.28 -16.65
CA LEU A 537 8.57 -11.97 -15.22
C LEU A 537 7.09 -12.07 -14.83
N PRO A 538 6.70 -12.95 -13.87
CA PRO A 538 5.30 -13.13 -13.47
C PRO A 538 4.65 -11.87 -12.89
N SER A 539 5.42 -11.06 -12.16
CA SER A 539 4.98 -9.78 -11.57
C SER A 539 4.49 -8.79 -12.64
N ILE A 540 5.30 -8.62 -13.69
CA ILE A 540 4.99 -7.74 -14.83
C ILE A 540 3.83 -8.33 -15.64
N ARG A 541 3.80 -9.65 -15.89
CA ARG A 541 2.67 -10.29 -16.59
C ARG A 541 1.34 -10.06 -15.86
N LYS A 542 1.30 -10.27 -14.54
CA LYS A 542 0.08 -10.05 -13.74
C LYS A 542 -0.36 -8.58 -13.76
N ALA A 543 0.58 -7.64 -13.66
CA ALA A 543 0.29 -6.21 -13.72
C ALA A 543 -0.19 -5.77 -15.11
N SER A 544 0.48 -6.19 -16.18
CA SER A 544 0.05 -5.95 -17.57
C SER A 544 -1.34 -6.51 -17.83
N LEU A 545 -1.63 -7.75 -17.40
CA LEU A 545 -2.94 -8.37 -17.58
C LEU A 545 -4.05 -7.58 -16.88
N ALA A 546 -3.79 -7.10 -15.66
CA ALA A 546 -4.74 -6.27 -14.91
C ALA A 546 -5.01 -4.93 -15.60
N LEU A 547 -3.98 -4.29 -16.17
CA LEU A 547 -4.11 -3.05 -16.94
C LEU A 547 -4.87 -3.29 -18.25
N ILE A 548 -4.51 -4.33 -19.01
CA ILE A 548 -5.21 -4.73 -20.25
C ILE A 548 -6.70 -4.95 -19.96
N ARG A 549 -7.04 -5.67 -18.89
CA ARG A 549 -8.43 -5.84 -18.47
C ARG A 549 -9.13 -4.50 -18.21
N LYS A 550 -8.52 -3.61 -17.43
CA LYS A 550 -9.12 -2.29 -17.15
C LYS A 550 -9.33 -1.48 -18.42
N MET A 551 -8.34 -1.48 -19.31
CA MET A 551 -8.42 -0.75 -20.58
C MET A 551 -9.54 -1.28 -21.47
N ILE A 552 -9.64 -2.61 -21.64
CA ILE A 552 -10.73 -3.25 -22.39
C ILE A 552 -12.09 -2.99 -21.74
N HIS A 553 -12.16 -3.02 -20.41
CA HIS A 553 -13.38 -2.72 -19.65
C HIS A 553 -13.87 -1.29 -19.88
N PHE A 554 -12.96 -0.31 -19.97
CA PHE A 554 -13.31 1.09 -20.24
C PHE A 554 -13.50 1.43 -21.72
N CYS A 555 -12.96 0.63 -22.64
CA CYS A 555 -13.21 0.82 -24.08
C CYS A 555 -14.70 0.73 -24.41
N SER A 556 -15.20 1.66 -25.23
CA SER A 556 -16.49 1.50 -25.91
C SER A 556 -16.37 0.55 -27.10
N GLU A 557 -17.48 0.01 -27.59
CA GLU A 557 -17.51 -0.85 -28.79
C GLU A 557 -16.88 -0.16 -30.01
N ALA A 558 -17.22 1.11 -30.26
CA ALA A 558 -16.68 1.87 -31.38
C ALA A 558 -15.17 2.08 -31.27
N LEU A 559 -14.69 2.40 -30.06
CA LEU A 559 -13.26 2.63 -29.83
C LEU A 559 -12.46 1.33 -29.94
N LEU A 560 -12.99 0.21 -29.43
CA LEU A 560 -12.31 -1.08 -29.53
C LEU A 560 -12.08 -1.47 -31.01
N LYS A 561 -13.11 -1.28 -31.86
CA LYS A 561 -12.99 -1.50 -33.32
C LYS A 561 -11.94 -0.56 -33.94
N GLU A 562 -11.95 0.73 -33.61
CA GLU A 562 -10.97 1.70 -34.13
C GLU A 562 -9.52 1.35 -33.74
N VAL A 563 -9.30 0.89 -32.50
CA VAL A 563 -7.97 0.48 -32.03
C VAL A 563 -7.50 -0.78 -32.77
N CYS A 564 -8.39 -1.75 -32.99
CA CYS A 564 -8.10 -2.97 -33.75
C CYS A 564 -7.85 -2.72 -35.24
N ASP A 565 -8.51 -1.74 -35.84
CA ASP A 565 -8.39 -1.41 -37.27
C ASP A 565 -7.19 -0.49 -37.58
N SER A 566 -6.50 0.03 -36.55
CA SER A 566 -5.37 0.95 -36.73
C SER A 566 -4.12 0.26 -37.30
N ASP A 567 -3.29 1.00 -38.04
CA ASP A 567 -2.03 0.50 -38.66
C ASP A 567 -1.07 -0.15 -37.64
N VAL A 568 -1.11 0.30 -36.37
CA VAL A 568 -0.31 -0.22 -35.24
C VAL A 568 -0.98 -1.44 -34.59
N GLY A 569 -2.30 -1.60 -34.79
CA GLY A 569 -3.18 -2.56 -34.13
C GLY A 569 -3.66 -3.74 -34.99
N HIS A 570 -3.23 -3.88 -36.25
CA HIS A 570 -3.73 -4.93 -37.16
C HIS A 570 -3.62 -6.37 -36.64
N ASN A 571 -2.70 -6.66 -35.71
CA ASN A 571 -2.57 -7.96 -35.04
C ASN A 571 -3.06 -7.97 -33.59
N LEU A 572 -3.57 -6.85 -33.08
CA LEU A 572 -3.99 -6.70 -31.68
C LEU A 572 -5.09 -7.68 -31.27
N PRO A 573 -6.15 -7.95 -32.09
CA PRO A 573 -7.15 -8.95 -31.73
C PRO A 573 -6.53 -10.33 -31.45
N THR A 574 -5.63 -10.77 -32.33
CA THR A 574 -4.91 -12.03 -32.18
C THR A 574 -4.05 -12.04 -30.92
N ILE A 575 -3.27 -10.97 -30.70
CA ILE A 575 -2.40 -10.85 -29.52
C ILE A 575 -3.22 -10.90 -28.22
N LEU A 576 -4.34 -10.17 -28.14
CA LEU A 576 -5.19 -10.17 -26.94
C LEU A 576 -5.76 -11.57 -26.66
N VAL A 577 -6.19 -12.29 -27.70
CA VAL A 577 -6.66 -13.67 -27.53
C VAL A 577 -5.52 -14.61 -27.13
N GLU A 578 -4.33 -14.48 -27.73
CA GLU A 578 -3.13 -15.25 -27.33
C GLU A 578 -2.75 -15.03 -25.86
N ILE A 579 -2.82 -13.79 -25.37
CA ILE A 579 -2.59 -13.45 -23.97
C ILE A 579 -3.58 -14.21 -23.08
N THR A 580 -4.89 -14.14 -23.39
CA THR A 580 -5.89 -14.87 -22.61
C THR A 580 -5.69 -16.39 -22.68
N ALA A 581 -5.36 -16.93 -23.85
CA ALA A 581 -5.08 -18.34 -24.05
C ALA A 581 -3.87 -18.82 -23.21
N THR A 582 -2.82 -18.01 -23.15
CA THR A 582 -1.59 -18.28 -22.38
C THR A 582 -1.84 -18.25 -20.87
N VAL A 583 -2.71 -17.35 -20.40
CA VAL A 583 -3.09 -17.28 -18.98
C VAL A 583 -3.95 -18.48 -18.59
N LEU A 584 -4.89 -18.90 -19.45
CA LEU A 584 -5.73 -20.08 -19.19
C LEU A 584 -4.97 -21.42 -19.25
N ASP A 585 -3.76 -21.44 -19.81
CA ASP A 585 -2.88 -22.62 -19.81
C ASP A 585 -2.07 -22.75 -18.50
N GLN A 586 -2.07 -21.74 -17.63
CA GLN A 586 -1.30 -21.78 -16.39
C GLN A 586 -2.06 -22.56 -15.31
N GLU A 587 -1.59 -23.76 -15.03
CA GLU A 587 -2.10 -24.56 -13.92
C GLU A 587 -1.90 -23.80 -12.58
N ASP A 588 -2.94 -23.77 -11.74
CA ASP A 588 -2.97 -23.14 -10.41
C ASP A 588 -2.91 -21.59 -10.33
N ASP A 589 -3.19 -20.83 -11.41
CA ASP A 589 -3.40 -19.36 -11.36
C ASP A 589 -4.88 -18.95 -11.45
N ASP A 590 -5.66 -19.24 -10.40
CA ASP A 590 -7.09 -18.92 -10.37
C ASP A 590 -7.40 -17.41 -10.48
N ASP A 591 -6.51 -16.55 -9.94
CA ASP A 591 -6.64 -15.11 -10.07
C ASP A 591 -6.44 -14.66 -11.53
N GLY A 592 -5.42 -15.19 -12.20
CA GLY A 592 -5.18 -14.96 -13.63
C GLY A 592 -6.34 -15.46 -14.49
N HIS A 593 -6.86 -16.65 -14.20
CA HIS A 593 -8.04 -17.21 -14.86
C HIS A 593 -9.26 -16.28 -14.74
N LEU A 594 -9.52 -15.70 -13.55
CA LEU A 594 -10.59 -14.73 -13.38
C LEU A 594 -10.39 -13.50 -14.28
N LEU A 595 -9.18 -12.94 -14.33
CA LEU A 595 -8.89 -11.77 -15.17
C LEU A 595 -9.03 -12.10 -16.66
N ALA A 596 -8.53 -13.25 -17.10
CA ALA A 596 -8.63 -13.71 -18.49
C ALA A 596 -10.09 -13.91 -18.91
N LEU A 597 -10.90 -14.57 -18.09
CA LEU A 597 -12.33 -14.75 -18.37
C LEU A 597 -13.11 -13.42 -18.42
N GLN A 598 -12.76 -12.44 -17.58
CA GLN A 598 -13.33 -11.10 -17.65
C GLN A 598 -12.94 -10.37 -18.93
N ILE A 599 -11.67 -10.48 -19.35
CA ILE A 599 -11.21 -9.94 -20.63
C ILE A 599 -12.00 -10.59 -21.78
N ILE A 600 -12.11 -11.92 -21.80
CA ILE A 600 -12.82 -12.64 -22.86
C ILE A 600 -14.27 -12.19 -22.94
N ARG A 601 -14.96 -12.06 -21.80
CA ARG A 601 -16.34 -11.54 -21.75
C ARG A 601 -16.43 -10.15 -22.38
N ASP A 602 -15.63 -9.20 -21.91
CA ASP A 602 -15.66 -7.82 -22.42
C ASP A 602 -15.29 -7.75 -23.92
N LEU A 603 -14.38 -8.59 -24.39
CA LEU A 603 -13.99 -8.68 -25.81
C LEU A 603 -15.12 -9.23 -26.69
N VAL A 604 -15.84 -10.25 -26.22
CA VAL A 604 -16.98 -10.82 -26.95
C VAL A 604 -18.15 -9.86 -26.96
N ASP A 605 -18.49 -9.26 -25.82
CA ASP A 605 -19.60 -8.33 -25.68
C ASP A 605 -19.44 -7.07 -26.56
N LYS A 606 -18.20 -6.57 -26.68
CA LYS A 606 -17.92 -5.30 -27.38
C LYS A 606 -17.40 -5.50 -28.79
N GLY A 607 -16.66 -6.56 -29.04
CA GLY A 607 -15.97 -6.80 -30.31
C GLY A 607 -16.69 -7.79 -31.23
N GLY A 608 -17.69 -8.52 -30.72
CA GLY A 608 -18.54 -9.42 -31.49
C GLY A 608 -17.75 -10.46 -32.27
N ASP A 609 -18.07 -10.61 -33.56
CA ASP A 609 -17.58 -11.69 -34.42
C ASP A 609 -16.05 -11.69 -34.60
N ILE A 610 -15.38 -10.53 -34.53
CA ILE A 610 -13.93 -10.42 -34.73
C ILE A 610 -13.19 -11.25 -33.68
N PHE A 611 -13.59 -11.15 -32.42
CA PHE A 611 -12.95 -11.89 -31.34
C PHE A 611 -13.48 -13.31 -31.23
N LEU A 612 -14.75 -13.56 -31.55
CA LEU A 612 -15.31 -14.93 -31.57
C LEU A 612 -14.57 -15.83 -32.57
N ASP A 613 -14.27 -15.34 -33.78
CA ASP A 613 -13.52 -16.10 -34.78
C ASP A 613 -12.10 -16.42 -34.28
N GLN A 614 -11.42 -15.45 -33.65
CA GLN A 614 -10.08 -15.64 -33.10
C GLN A 614 -10.05 -16.55 -31.86
N LEU A 615 -11.05 -16.45 -30.97
CA LEU A 615 -11.21 -17.31 -29.81
C LEU A 615 -11.44 -18.77 -30.22
N ALA A 616 -12.25 -19.00 -31.26
CA ALA A 616 -12.44 -20.32 -31.86
C ALA A 616 -11.15 -20.81 -32.53
N ARG A 617 -10.49 -19.95 -33.31
CA ARG A 617 -9.23 -20.26 -34.00
C ARG A 617 -8.15 -20.72 -33.01
N LEU A 618 -7.99 -20.04 -31.87
CA LEU A 618 -6.95 -20.37 -30.87
C LEU A 618 -7.41 -21.39 -29.81
N GLY A 619 -8.59 -21.98 -29.94
CA GLY A 619 -9.10 -23.03 -29.06
C GLY A 619 -9.45 -22.57 -27.64
N VAL A 620 -9.60 -21.26 -27.43
CA VAL A 620 -9.93 -20.68 -26.11
C VAL A 620 -11.31 -21.13 -25.65
N ILE A 621 -12.26 -21.31 -26.58
CA ILE A 621 -13.61 -21.80 -26.27
C ILE A 621 -13.56 -23.18 -25.58
N SER A 622 -12.73 -24.09 -26.09
CA SER A 622 -12.55 -25.43 -25.50
C SER A 622 -11.89 -25.38 -24.14
N LYS A 623 -10.94 -24.44 -23.92
CA LYS A 623 -10.34 -24.19 -22.60
C LYS A 623 -11.37 -23.68 -21.59
N VAL A 624 -12.22 -22.73 -21.98
CA VAL A 624 -13.29 -22.21 -21.12
C VAL A 624 -14.31 -23.30 -20.77
N SER A 625 -14.69 -24.14 -21.73
CA SER A 625 -15.56 -25.31 -21.50
C SER A 625 -14.94 -26.29 -20.50
N THR A 626 -13.64 -26.58 -20.64
CA THR A 626 -12.89 -27.44 -19.72
C THR A 626 -12.87 -26.85 -18.30
N LEU A 627 -12.69 -25.53 -18.18
CA LEU A 627 -12.73 -24.81 -16.89
C LEU A 627 -14.11 -24.76 -16.26
N ALA A 628 -15.18 -24.71 -17.06
CA ALA A 628 -16.55 -24.78 -16.55
C ALA A 628 -16.79 -26.12 -15.83
N GLY A 629 -16.23 -27.21 -16.35
CA GLY A 629 -16.43 -28.57 -15.84
C GLY A 629 -17.84 -29.11 -16.11
N PRO A 630 -18.14 -30.36 -15.73
CA PRO A 630 -19.45 -30.97 -15.96
C PRO A 630 -20.60 -30.13 -15.35
N SER A 631 -21.79 -30.22 -15.93
CA SER A 631 -23.00 -29.58 -15.40
C SER A 631 -23.23 -30.05 -13.96
N SER A 632 -23.40 -29.11 -13.04
CA SER A 632 -23.45 -29.29 -11.58
C SER A 632 -24.61 -30.11 -11.04
N ASP A 633 -25.38 -30.78 -11.90
CA ASP A 633 -26.53 -31.59 -11.47
C ASP A 633 -26.09 -32.85 -10.72
N ASP A 634 -24.86 -33.36 -10.93
CA ASP A 634 -24.37 -34.56 -10.22
C ASP A 634 -23.69 -34.28 -8.87
N GLU A 635 -23.25 -33.04 -8.57
CA GLU A 635 -22.60 -32.74 -7.28
C GLU A 635 -23.54 -32.12 -6.23
N ASN A 636 -24.65 -31.50 -6.65
CA ASN A 636 -25.62 -30.87 -5.73
C ASN A 636 -26.74 -31.81 -5.26
N GLU A 637 -26.90 -33.01 -5.85
CA GLU A 637 -27.96 -33.94 -5.43
C GLU A 637 -27.70 -34.64 -4.08
N GLU A 638 -26.47 -34.62 -3.53
CA GLU A 638 -26.22 -35.13 -2.17
C GLU A 638 -26.43 -34.11 -1.04
N GLU A 639 -26.56 -32.81 -1.32
CA GLU A 639 -26.69 -31.75 -0.28
C GLU A 639 -28.13 -31.34 0.06
N SER A 640 -29.15 -31.97 -0.54
CA SER A 640 -30.56 -31.57 -0.36
C SER A 640 -31.44 -32.61 0.35
N LYS A 641 -30.97 -33.17 1.47
CA LYS A 641 -31.88 -33.78 2.46
C LYS A 641 -32.00 -32.87 3.68
N PRO A 642 -33.22 -32.43 4.05
CA PRO A 642 -33.41 -31.64 5.26
C PRO A 642 -32.96 -32.47 6.45
N GLU A 643 -32.09 -31.89 7.28
CA GLU A 643 -31.66 -32.47 8.54
C GLU A 643 -32.91 -32.80 9.37
N LYS A 644 -33.03 -34.07 9.79
CA LYS A 644 -33.96 -34.41 10.86
C LYS A 644 -33.46 -33.67 12.10
N GLU A 645 -34.29 -32.80 12.67
CA GLU A 645 -34.07 -32.21 13.99
C GLU A 645 -33.76 -33.35 14.97
N ASP A 646 -32.48 -33.48 15.34
CA ASP A 646 -32.05 -34.37 16.43
C ASP A 646 -32.72 -33.86 17.72
N GLU A 647 -33.17 -34.79 18.57
CA GLU A 647 -33.75 -34.47 19.88
C GLU A 647 -32.85 -33.48 20.64
N PRO A 648 -33.42 -32.51 21.40
CA PRO A 648 -32.63 -31.51 22.11
C PRO A 648 -31.66 -32.18 23.08
N GLN A 649 -30.42 -32.35 22.62
CA GLN A 649 -29.37 -33.01 23.39
C GLN A 649 -28.81 -31.99 24.37
N GLU A 650 -28.87 -32.28 25.66
CA GLU A 650 -28.34 -31.36 26.68
C GLU A 650 -26.84 -31.13 26.49
N ASP A 651 -26.45 -29.85 26.52
CA ASP A 651 -25.06 -29.43 26.51
C ASP A 651 -24.26 -30.09 27.63
N ALA A 652 -23.02 -30.49 27.34
CA ALA A 652 -22.15 -31.06 28.35
C ALA A 652 -21.88 -30.05 29.49
N LYS A 653 -22.04 -30.50 30.74
CA LYS A 653 -21.73 -29.72 31.94
C LYS A 653 -20.24 -29.75 32.32
N GLU A 654 -19.51 -30.76 31.82
CA GLU A 654 -18.07 -30.92 32.00
C GLU A 654 -17.44 -31.73 30.85
N LEU A 655 -16.17 -31.47 30.57
CA LEU A 655 -15.39 -32.17 29.55
C LEU A 655 -14.57 -33.31 30.18
N GLN A 656 -14.94 -34.56 29.89
CA GLN A 656 -14.28 -35.77 30.40
C GLN A 656 -13.37 -36.42 29.34
N GLN A 657 -12.33 -37.14 29.76
CA GLN A 657 -11.48 -37.92 28.84
C GLN A 657 -12.25 -39.10 28.25
N GLY A 658 -11.95 -39.45 27.00
CA GLY A 658 -12.58 -40.59 26.30
C GLY A 658 -14.03 -40.37 25.86
N LYS A 659 -14.56 -39.14 25.97
CA LYS A 659 -15.86 -38.73 25.44
C LYS A 659 -15.70 -37.74 24.27
N PRO A 660 -16.48 -37.91 23.19
CA PRO A 660 -16.47 -36.99 22.05
C PRO A 660 -17.40 -35.80 22.28
N TYR A 661 -16.91 -34.59 22.00
CA TYR A 661 -17.68 -33.35 22.10
C TYR A 661 -17.62 -32.54 20.80
N HIS A 662 -18.61 -31.71 20.54
CA HIS A 662 -18.62 -30.83 19.37
C HIS A 662 -19.28 -29.49 19.68
N TRP A 663 -18.91 -28.48 18.89
CA TRP A 663 -19.61 -27.21 18.82
C TRP A 663 -19.66 -26.79 17.35
N ARG A 664 -20.86 -26.72 16.76
CA ARG A 664 -21.04 -26.52 15.32
C ARG A 664 -20.13 -27.51 14.55
N ASP A 665 -19.31 -27.02 13.63
CA ASP A 665 -18.37 -27.83 12.85
C ASP A 665 -17.06 -28.16 13.57
N TRP A 666 -16.86 -27.65 14.79
CA TRP A 666 -15.65 -27.90 15.58
C TRP A 666 -15.77 -29.18 16.42
N SER A 667 -14.83 -30.09 16.22
CA SER A 667 -14.68 -31.30 17.03
C SER A 667 -13.78 -31.04 18.24
N ILE A 668 -14.14 -31.57 19.40
CA ILE A 668 -13.49 -31.28 20.69
C ILE A 668 -13.25 -32.57 21.47
N ILE A 669 -12.01 -32.79 21.92
CA ILE A 669 -11.66 -33.90 22.80
C ILE A 669 -10.66 -33.53 23.88
N ARG A 670 -10.94 -34.00 25.09
CA ARG A 670 -10.01 -33.91 26.22
C ARG A 670 -9.06 -35.11 26.23
N GLY A 671 -7.77 -34.85 26.03
CA GLY A 671 -6.70 -35.83 26.24
C GLY A 671 -6.22 -35.85 27.70
N ARG A 672 -5.10 -36.56 27.94
CA ARG A 672 -4.51 -36.65 29.29
C ARG A 672 -4.02 -35.29 29.78
N ASP A 673 -3.21 -34.63 28.95
CA ASP A 673 -2.47 -33.41 29.32
C ASP A 673 -2.87 -32.17 28.50
N CYS A 674 -3.71 -32.34 27.47
CA CYS A 674 -4.15 -31.28 26.57
C CYS A 674 -5.64 -31.42 26.22
N LEU A 675 -6.27 -30.29 25.86
CA LEU A 675 -7.56 -30.21 25.17
C LEU A 675 -7.31 -29.94 23.68
N TYR A 676 -7.93 -30.73 22.82
CA TYR A 676 -7.82 -30.57 21.36
C TYR A 676 -9.15 -30.08 20.79
N ILE A 677 -9.09 -29.08 19.92
CA ILE A 677 -10.24 -28.49 19.23
C ILE A 677 -9.87 -28.33 17.77
N TRP A 678 -10.63 -28.89 16.83
CA TRP A 678 -10.26 -28.81 15.42
C TRP A 678 -11.48 -28.79 14.47
N SER A 679 -11.25 -28.23 13.29
CA SER A 679 -12.15 -28.22 12.14
C SER A 679 -11.38 -28.57 10.87
N ASP A 680 -12.04 -28.54 9.72
CA ASP A 680 -11.39 -28.68 8.41
C ASP A 680 -10.46 -27.49 8.10
N ALA A 681 -10.55 -26.37 8.81
CA ALA A 681 -9.74 -25.18 8.57
C ALA A 681 -8.55 -25.03 9.54
N ALA A 682 -8.73 -25.38 10.81
CA ALA A 682 -7.69 -25.21 11.83
C ALA A 682 -7.78 -26.26 12.95
N ALA A 683 -6.63 -26.59 13.55
CA ALA A 683 -6.55 -27.48 14.71
C ALA A 683 -5.79 -26.81 15.85
N LEU A 684 -6.30 -26.91 17.08
CA LEU A 684 -5.77 -26.29 18.29
C LEU A 684 -5.40 -27.36 19.31
N GLU A 685 -4.26 -27.19 19.97
CA GLU A 685 -3.83 -27.95 21.14
C GLU A 685 -3.58 -27.02 22.33
N LEU A 686 -4.44 -27.15 23.32
CA LEU A 686 -4.45 -26.35 24.54
C LEU A 686 -3.89 -27.21 25.68
N SER A 687 -2.63 -26.99 26.06
CA SER A 687 -2.01 -27.76 27.16
C SER A 687 -2.57 -27.35 28.53
N ASN A 688 -2.92 -28.33 29.38
CA ASN A 688 -3.58 -28.10 30.66
C ASN A 688 -2.77 -27.21 31.62
N GLY A 689 -1.43 -27.27 31.55
CA GLY A 689 -0.53 -26.48 32.40
C GLY A 689 0.04 -25.24 31.73
N SER A 690 -0.53 -24.82 30.59
CA SER A 690 -0.06 -23.62 29.89
C SER A 690 -0.51 -22.34 30.59
N ASN A 691 0.38 -21.34 30.61
CA ASN A 691 0.12 -19.99 31.11
C ASN A 691 -0.42 -19.05 30.01
N GLY A 692 -1.08 -19.61 28.99
CA GLY A 692 -1.70 -18.86 27.89
C GLY A 692 -1.10 -19.10 26.51
N TRP A 693 -0.04 -19.92 26.37
CA TRP A 693 0.41 -20.32 25.04
C TRP A 693 -0.31 -21.59 24.55
N PHE A 694 -0.58 -21.70 23.26
CA PHE A 694 -1.15 -22.92 22.68
C PHE A 694 -0.55 -23.20 21.30
N ARG A 695 -0.55 -24.47 20.88
CA ARG A 695 -0.12 -24.85 19.53
C ARG A 695 -1.32 -24.91 18.60
N PHE A 696 -1.15 -24.51 17.36
CA PHE A 696 -2.19 -24.64 16.35
C PHE A 696 -1.63 -25.02 14.99
N ILE A 697 -2.45 -25.64 14.17
CA ILE A 697 -2.19 -25.93 12.77
C ILE A 697 -3.16 -25.11 11.93
N LEU A 698 -2.62 -24.30 11.02
CA LEU A 698 -3.35 -23.53 10.03
C LEU A 698 -2.56 -23.60 8.71
N ASP A 699 -3.24 -23.79 7.59
CA ASP A 699 -2.60 -23.91 6.26
C ASP A 699 -1.47 -24.96 6.20
N GLY A 700 -1.67 -26.09 6.91
CA GLY A 700 -0.69 -27.17 6.98
C GLY A 700 0.55 -26.88 7.85
N LYS A 701 0.67 -25.70 8.45
CA LYS A 701 1.82 -25.30 9.27
C LYS A 701 1.49 -25.32 10.76
N LEU A 702 2.41 -25.87 11.56
CA LEU A 702 2.32 -25.86 13.02
C LEU A 702 2.95 -24.59 13.57
N ALA A 703 2.21 -23.83 14.38
CA ALA A 703 2.70 -22.63 15.04
C ALA A 703 2.33 -22.62 16.53
N THR A 704 3.07 -21.86 17.33
CA THR A 704 2.74 -21.64 18.74
C THR A 704 2.27 -20.20 18.92
N MET A 705 1.06 -20.04 19.44
CA MET A 705 0.49 -18.75 19.80
C MET A 705 0.81 -18.44 21.25
N TYR A 706 1.41 -17.28 21.51
CA TYR A 706 1.65 -16.76 22.85
C TYR A 706 0.64 -15.66 23.19
N SER A 707 0.54 -15.33 24.48
CA SER A 707 -0.34 -14.29 25.02
C SER A 707 -0.20 -12.92 24.37
N SER A 708 0.96 -12.61 23.77
CA SER A 708 1.26 -11.35 23.08
C SER A 708 0.57 -11.19 21.72
N GLY A 709 0.01 -12.26 21.14
CA GLY A 709 -0.70 -12.24 19.86
C GLY A 709 0.15 -12.54 18.62
N SER A 710 1.47 -12.69 18.78
CA SER A 710 2.37 -13.03 17.67
C SER A 710 2.60 -14.55 17.62
N PRO A 711 2.18 -15.26 16.56
CA PRO A 711 2.50 -16.67 16.39
C PRO A 711 3.99 -16.83 16.06
N GLU A 712 4.71 -17.65 16.82
CA GLU A 712 6.05 -18.09 16.44
C GLU A 712 5.93 -19.39 15.65
N GLY A 713 6.42 -19.37 14.41
CA GLY A 713 6.65 -20.59 13.64
C GLY A 713 7.77 -21.36 14.32
N GLY A 714 7.48 -22.56 14.82
CA GLY A 714 8.54 -23.48 15.24
C GLY A 714 9.43 -23.79 14.04
N SER A 715 10.69 -24.13 14.27
CA SER A 715 11.50 -24.77 13.23
C SER A 715 10.69 -25.96 12.68
N ASP A 716 10.33 -25.91 11.39
CA ASP A 716 9.55 -26.94 10.68
C ASP A 716 10.27 -28.31 10.71
N SER A 717 10.31 -28.98 11.86
CA SER A 717 10.62 -30.41 11.91
C SER A 717 9.30 -31.15 11.69
N SER A 718 9.26 -31.96 10.63
CA SER A 718 8.18 -32.93 10.38
C SER A 718 7.83 -33.76 11.62
N GLU A 719 8.81 -33.97 12.50
CA GLU A 719 8.67 -34.63 13.80
C GLU A 719 7.70 -33.92 14.75
N SER A 720 7.70 -32.58 14.82
CA SER A 720 6.82 -31.82 15.73
C SER A 720 5.34 -31.85 15.30
N ARG A 721 5.07 -31.77 13.99
CA ARG A 721 3.72 -31.97 13.43
C ARG A 721 3.25 -33.40 13.62
N SER A 722 4.14 -34.37 13.43
CA SER A 722 3.83 -35.79 13.66
C SER A 722 3.49 -36.05 15.13
N GLU A 723 4.22 -35.45 16.07
CA GLU A 723 3.94 -35.54 17.51
C GLU A 723 2.55 -34.97 17.86
N PHE A 724 2.17 -33.82 17.30
CA PHE A 724 0.83 -33.25 17.45
C PHE A 724 -0.25 -34.25 16.99
N LEU A 725 -0.09 -34.78 15.77
CA LEU A 725 -1.02 -35.73 15.17
C LEU A 725 -1.13 -37.03 15.96
N GLU A 726 -0.01 -37.60 16.41
CA GLU A 726 -0.01 -38.81 17.22
C GLU A 726 -0.76 -38.62 18.55
N LYS A 727 -0.56 -37.47 19.22
CA LYS A 727 -1.29 -37.17 20.47
C LYS A 727 -2.79 -37.00 20.23
N LEU A 728 -3.17 -36.28 19.16
CA LEU A 728 -4.57 -36.13 18.76
C LEU A 728 -5.21 -37.48 18.42
N GLN A 729 -4.55 -38.32 17.62
CA GLN A 729 -5.03 -39.65 17.25
C GLN A 729 -5.13 -40.57 18.46
N ARG A 730 -4.16 -40.51 19.39
CA ARG A 730 -4.20 -41.26 20.65
C ARG A 730 -5.38 -40.84 21.53
N ALA A 731 -5.68 -39.54 21.60
CA ALA A 731 -6.87 -39.06 22.31
C ALA A 731 -8.15 -39.57 21.63
N ARG A 732 -8.24 -39.48 20.30
CA ARG A 732 -9.38 -40.03 19.52
C ARG A 732 -9.57 -41.53 19.74
N GLY A 733 -8.48 -42.30 19.80
CA GLY A 733 -8.51 -43.74 20.05
C GLY A 733 -9.05 -44.16 21.43
N GLN A 734 -9.17 -43.23 22.38
CA GLN A 734 -9.79 -43.48 23.69
C GLN A 734 -11.32 -43.40 23.64
N VAL A 735 -11.90 -42.88 22.56
CA VAL A 735 -13.35 -42.80 22.37
C VAL A 735 -13.87 -44.16 21.90
N LYS A 736 -14.88 -44.69 22.59
CA LYS A 736 -15.51 -45.95 22.17
C LYS A 736 -16.28 -45.73 20.86
N PRO A 737 -16.15 -46.60 19.84
CA PRO A 737 -16.75 -46.41 18.50
C PRO A 737 -18.26 -46.18 18.46
N SER A 738 -19.01 -46.60 19.50
CA SER A 738 -20.47 -46.45 19.60
C SER A 738 -20.93 -45.19 20.35
N THR A 739 -20.02 -44.25 20.66
CA THR A 739 -20.33 -43.05 21.46
C THR A 739 -20.64 -41.88 20.56
N SER A 740 -21.87 -41.36 20.61
CA SER A 740 -22.26 -40.14 19.88
C SER A 740 -21.61 -38.89 20.50
N SER A 741 -21.24 -37.92 19.67
CA SER A 741 -20.72 -36.64 20.14
C SER A 741 -21.78 -35.85 20.89
N GLN A 742 -21.42 -35.29 22.05
CA GLN A 742 -22.29 -34.41 22.82
C GLN A 742 -22.03 -32.95 22.43
N PRO A 743 -23.06 -32.10 22.27
CA PRO A 743 -22.85 -30.68 22.02
C PRO A 743 -22.32 -29.97 23.28
N ILE A 744 -21.63 -28.86 23.08
CA ILE A 744 -21.22 -27.95 24.16
C ILE A 744 -21.60 -26.52 23.80
N LEU A 745 -22.05 -25.74 24.80
CA LEU A 745 -22.25 -24.30 24.67
C LEU A 745 -23.07 -23.89 23.42
N SER A 746 -24.15 -24.61 23.14
CA SER A 746 -24.98 -24.46 21.95
C SER A 746 -25.73 -23.11 21.93
N ALA A 747 -26.02 -22.55 23.11
CA ALA A 747 -26.66 -21.26 23.29
C ALA A 747 -25.84 -20.34 24.23
N PRO A 748 -25.94 -19.01 24.07
CA PRO A 748 -25.29 -18.07 24.96
C PRO A 748 -25.79 -18.21 26.41
N GLY A 749 -24.87 -18.24 27.38
CA GLY A 749 -25.25 -18.41 28.78
C GLY A 749 -24.08 -18.29 29.76
N PRO A 750 -24.35 -18.36 31.06
CA PRO A 750 -23.33 -18.25 32.11
C PRO A 750 -22.49 -19.53 32.28
N THR A 751 -22.78 -20.59 31.53
CA THR A 751 -22.09 -21.88 31.61
C THR A 751 -20.63 -21.73 31.19
N LYS A 752 -19.71 -22.18 32.07
CA LYS A 752 -18.26 -22.14 31.85
C LYS A 752 -17.69 -23.54 32.00
N LEU A 753 -17.03 -24.04 30.94
CA LEU A 753 -16.39 -25.36 30.94
C LEU A 753 -14.88 -25.20 31.13
N THR A 754 -14.32 -25.77 32.20
CA THR A 754 -12.90 -25.60 32.55
C THR A 754 -12.13 -26.91 32.38
N VAL A 755 -10.98 -26.85 31.68
CA VAL A 755 -10.05 -27.96 31.48
C VAL A 755 -8.62 -27.46 31.71
N GLY A 756 -8.02 -27.86 32.84
CA GLY A 756 -6.72 -27.33 33.26
C GLY A 756 -6.80 -25.81 33.46
N ASN A 757 -5.85 -25.08 32.87
CA ASN A 757 -5.82 -23.62 32.87
C ASN A 757 -6.71 -23.00 31.77
N TRP A 758 -7.50 -23.76 31.03
CA TRP A 758 -8.36 -23.24 29.96
C TRP A 758 -9.83 -23.28 30.35
N SER A 759 -10.59 -22.28 29.91
CA SER A 759 -12.02 -22.21 30.11
C SER A 759 -12.75 -21.76 28.85
N LEU A 760 -13.85 -22.45 28.52
CA LEU A 760 -14.68 -22.19 27.36
C LEU A 760 -16.00 -21.57 27.80
N THR A 761 -16.39 -20.49 27.14
CA THR A 761 -17.63 -19.74 27.40
C THR A 761 -18.28 -19.31 26.09
N CYS A 762 -19.61 -19.31 26.04
CA CYS A 762 -20.39 -18.77 24.93
C CYS A 762 -21.22 -17.60 25.45
N LEU A 763 -20.76 -16.38 25.18
CA LEU A 763 -21.43 -15.14 25.59
C LEU A 763 -22.22 -14.50 24.44
N LYS A 764 -21.94 -14.90 23.20
CA LYS A 764 -22.56 -14.41 21.98
C LYS A 764 -22.99 -15.58 21.13
N GLU A 765 -24.11 -15.42 20.44
CA GLU A 765 -24.61 -16.46 19.54
C GLU A 765 -23.61 -16.68 18.39
N GLY A 766 -23.36 -17.95 18.06
CA GLY A 766 -22.40 -18.31 16.99
C GLY A 766 -20.92 -18.14 17.35
N GLU A 767 -20.56 -17.84 18.61
CA GLU A 767 -19.16 -17.69 19.05
C GLU A 767 -18.85 -18.44 20.36
N ILE A 768 -17.74 -19.21 20.39
CA ILE A 768 -17.13 -19.71 21.64
C ILE A 768 -15.84 -18.95 21.88
N ALA A 769 -15.69 -18.40 23.09
CA ALA A 769 -14.46 -17.82 23.59
C ALA A 769 -13.72 -18.79 24.53
N ILE A 770 -12.44 -18.99 24.26
CA ILE A 770 -11.52 -19.83 25.02
C ILE A 770 -10.56 -18.91 25.77
N HIS A 771 -10.64 -18.92 27.09
CA HIS A 771 -9.83 -18.08 27.99
C HIS A 771 -8.84 -18.92 28.78
N ASN A 772 -7.65 -18.36 29.04
CA ASN A 772 -6.75 -18.93 30.03
C ASN A 772 -7.07 -18.36 31.42
N SER A 773 -7.00 -19.18 32.47
CA SER A 773 -7.31 -18.78 33.85
C SER A 773 -6.40 -17.66 34.39
N ASP A 774 -5.17 -17.56 33.88
CA ASP A 774 -4.15 -16.63 34.38
C ASP A 774 -3.94 -15.39 33.49
N GLY A 775 -4.67 -15.25 32.37
CA GLY A 775 -4.42 -14.20 31.37
C GLY A 775 -5.68 -13.55 30.79
N GLN A 776 -5.55 -12.30 30.32
CA GLN A 776 -6.63 -11.51 29.70
C GLN A 776 -6.84 -11.78 28.20
N GLN A 777 -6.24 -12.85 27.68
CA GLN A 777 -6.35 -13.26 26.28
C GLN A 777 -7.62 -14.09 26.02
N ALA A 778 -8.07 -14.12 24.77
CA ALA A 778 -9.18 -14.97 24.34
C ALA A 778 -8.95 -15.52 22.93
N THR A 779 -9.12 -16.82 22.75
CA THR A 779 -9.24 -17.42 21.40
C THR A 779 -10.71 -17.61 21.09
N ILE A 780 -11.21 -16.91 20.09
CA ILE A 780 -12.62 -16.88 19.70
C ILE A 780 -12.81 -17.73 18.43
N LEU A 781 -13.62 -18.77 18.55
CA LEU A 781 -14.11 -19.57 17.43
C LEU A 781 -15.45 -18.99 16.98
N LYS A 782 -15.63 -18.82 15.67
CA LYS A 782 -16.89 -18.33 15.08
C LYS A 782 -17.43 -19.33 14.08
N GLU A 783 -18.74 -19.38 13.95
CA GLU A 783 -19.43 -20.26 13.00
C GLU A 783 -19.06 -19.95 11.54
N ASP A 784 -19.05 -18.67 11.14
CA ASP A 784 -18.80 -18.26 9.75
C ASP A 784 -17.32 -17.98 9.39
N LEU A 785 -16.38 -18.37 10.26
CA LEU A 785 -14.94 -18.10 10.06
C LEU A 785 -14.15 -19.40 9.86
N PRO A 786 -13.51 -19.62 8.69
CA PRO A 786 -12.62 -20.77 8.48
C PRO A 786 -11.28 -20.51 9.17
N GLY A 787 -11.26 -20.61 10.49
CA GLY A 787 -10.12 -20.28 11.34
C GLY A 787 -10.56 -19.75 12.71
N PHE A 788 -9.78 -18.87 13.32
CA PHE A 788 -10.09 -18.33 14.65
C PHE A 788 -9.63 -16.89 14.81
N VAL A 789 -10.25 -16.15 15.72
CA VAL A 789 -9.79 -14.82 16.13
C VAL A 789 -9.06 -14.95 17.46
N PHE A 790 -7.85 -14.42 17.54
CA PHE A 790 -7.12 -14.32 18.79
C PHE A 790 -7.15 -12.88 19.31
N GLU A 791 -7.55 -12.71 20.56
CA GLU A 791 -7.46 -11.48 21.32
C GLU A 791 -6.30 -11.62 22.29
N SER A 792 -5.26 -10.80 22.10
CA SER A 792 -4.09 -10.82 22.97
C SER A 792 -4.40 -10.28 24.35
N ASN A 793 -3.47 -10.46 25.29
CA ASN A 793 -3.55 -9.83 26.62
C ASN A 793 -3.48 -8.29 26.60
N ARG A 794 -3.30 -7.68 25.42
CA ARG A 794 -3.33 -6.22 25.16
C ARG A 794 -4.57 -5.78 24.38
N GLY A 795 -5.63 -6.59 24.39
CA GLY A 795 -6.90 -6.33 23.68
C GLY A 795 -6.79 -6.26 22.15
N THR A 796 -5.65 -6.63 21.56
CA THR A 796 -5.46 -6.57 20.10
C THR A 796 -6.05 -7.83 19.47
N LYS A 797 -6.96 -7.66 18.51
CA LYS A 797 -7.61 -8.77 17.80
C LYS A 797 -6.90 -9.08 16.49
N HIS A 798 -6.57 -10.35 16.30
CA HIS A 798 -5.95 -10.88 15.11
C HIS A 798 -6.82 -12.00 14.54
N SER A 799 -7.30 -11.84 13.31
CA SER A 799 -8.08 -12.87 12.63
C SER A 799 -7.15 -13.79 11.85
N PHE A 800 -7.12 -15.07 12.20
CA PHE A 800 -6.37 -16.11 11.51
C PHE A 800 -7.36 -16.89 10.65
N THR A 801 -7.31 -16.68 9.33
CA THR A 801 -8.21 -17.31 8.37
C THR A 801 -7.40 -18.25 7.48
N ALA A 802 -7.85 -19.49 7.33
CA ALA A 802 -7.20 -20.49 6.51
C ALA A 802 -7.33 -20.16 5.01
N GLU A 803 -6.22 -20.23 4.29
CA GLU A 803 -6.16 -20.17 2.83
C GLU A 803 -6.47 -21.53 2.20
N THR A 804 -6.17 -22.61 2.92
CA THR A 804 -6.31 -24.02 2.50
C THR A 804 -6.98 -24.86 3.58
N SER A 805 -7.73 -25.88 3.19
CA SER A 805 -8.26 -26.87 4.13
C SER A 805 -7.14 -27.77 4.67
N LEU A 806 -7.27 -28.20 5.92
CA LEU A 806 -6.42 -29.24 6.50
C LEU A 806 -6.62 -30.58 5.77
N GLY A 807 -5.56 -31.39 5.73
CA GLY A 807 -5.56 -32.68 5.05
C GLY A 807 -6.53 -33.70 5.65
N SER A 808 -6.67 -34.84 4.97
CA SER A 808 -7.60 -35.92 5.36
C SER A 808 -7.41 -36.46 6.80
N GLU A 809 -6.26 -36.21 7.40
CA GLU A 809 -5.98 -36.54 8.79
C GLU A 809 -6.82 -35.74 9.82
N PHE A 810 -7.40 -34.60 9.41
CA PHE A 810 -8.21 -33.71 10.26
C PHE A 810 -9.72 -33.70 9.94
N VAL A 811 -10.19 -34.46 8.94
CA VAL A 811 -11.60 -34.44 8.48
C VAL A 811 -12.57 -34.42 9.66
N THR A 812 -13.42 -33.39 9.69
CA THR A 812 -14.44 -33.17 10.72
C THR A 812 -15.42 -34.34 10.79
N GLY A 813 -15.56 -34.93 11.98
CA GLY A 813 -16.61 -35.92 12.24
C GLY A 813 -16.22 -36.94 13.32
N TRP A 814 -16.92 -36.90 14.44
CA TRP A 814 -17.02 -38.06 15.35
C TRP A 814 -17.79 -39.21 14.70
N THR A 815 -18.72 -38.86 13.81
CA THR A 815 -19.57 -39.74 13.01
C THR A 815 -19.55 -39.23 11.57
N GLY A 816 -19.41 -40.09 10.57
CA GLY A 816 -19.24 -39.74 9.15
C GLY A 816 -20.47 -39.12 8.46
N LYS A 817 -21.19 -38.19 9.10
CA LYS A 817 -22.24 -37.38 8.48
C LYS A 817 -21.63 -36.02 8.10
N ARG A 818 -21.68 -35.69 6.80
CA ARG A 818 -21.11 -34.46 6.24
C ARG A 818 -21.99 -33.27 6.66
N GLY A 819 -21.52 -32.48 7.61
CA GLY A 819 -22.02 -31.12 7.83
C GLY A 819 -21.54 -30.17 6.74
N ARG A 820 -22.14 -28.97 6.69
CA ARG A 820 -21.90 -27.92 5.68
C ARG A 820 -20.43 -27.47 5.71
N LYS A 821 -19.62 -27.86 4.72
CA LYS A 821 -18.19 -27.52 4.69
C LYS A 821 -17.97 -26.02 4.47
N LEU A 822 -17.26 -25.36 5.40
CA LEU A 822 -16.77 -24.01 5.21
C LEU A 822 -15.62 -24.00 4.19
N LYS A 823 -15.88 -23.45 2.99
CA LYS A 823 -14.89 -23.41 1.90
C LYS A 823 -13.77 -22.41 2.18
N SER A 824 -12.54 -22.82 1.88
CA SER A 824 -11.34 -21.98 1.95
C SER A 824 -11.37 -20.82 0.94
N LYS A 825 -10.50 -19.81 1.11
CA LYS A 825 -10.42 -18.68 0.17
C LYS A 825 -10.09 -19.14 -1.26
N LEU A 826 -9.17 -20.10 -1.40
CA LEU A 826 -8.79 -20.66 -2.70
C LEU A 826 -9.95 -21.40 -3.38
N GLU A 827 -10.70 -22.20 -2.61
CA GLU A 827 -11.88 -22.89 -3.13
C GLU A 827 -12.99 -21.93 -3.56
N LYS A 828 -13.19 -20.81 -2.84
CA LYS A 828 -14.13 -19.75 -3.25
C LYS A 828 -13.73 -19.12 -4.58
N THR A 829 -12.43 -18.85 -4.78
CA THR A 829 -11.92 -18.33 -6.06
C THR A 829 -12.09 -19.36 -7.18
N LYS A 830 -11.72 -20.63 -6.96
CA LYS A 830 -11.93 -21.73 -7.92
C LYS A 830 -13.40 -21.88 -8.32
N GLN A 831 -14.30 -21.82 -7.35
CA GLN A 831 -15.74 -21.85 -7.62
C GLN A 831 -16.19 -20.64 -8.46
N LYS A 832 -15.69 -19.43 -8.16
CA LYS A 832 -15.99 -18.23 -8.95
C LYS A 832 -15.49 -18.34 -10.39
N VAL A 833 -14.29 -18.91 -10.61
CA VAL A 833 -13.76 -19.21 -11.94
C VAL A 833 -14.71 -20.15 -12.68
N ARG A 834 -15.08 -21.28 -12.07
CA ARG A 834 -16.01 -22.26 -12.68
C ARG A 834 -17.37 -21.66 -13.01
N THR A 835 -17.95 -20.87 -12.11
CA THR A 835 -19.24 -20.20 -12.35
C THR A 835 -19.12 -19.23 -13.52
N MET A 836 -18.12 -18.35 -13.51
CA MET A 836 -17.96 -17.34 -14.56
C MET A 836 -17.61 -17.97 -15.93
N ALA A 837 -16.82 -19.04 -15.94
CA ALA A 837 -16.53 -19.82 -17.14
C ALA A 837 -17.80 -20.47 -17.71
N ARG A 838 -18.66 -21.02 -16.84
CA ARG A 838 -19.94 -21.62 -17.24
C ARG A 838 -20.90 -20.57 -17.80
N ASP A 839 -21.07 -19.45 -17.10
CA ASP A 839 -21.92 -18.34 -17.57
C ASP A 839 -21.45 -17.85 -18.96
N LEU A 840 -20.14 -17.60 -19.12
CA LEU A 840 -19.56 -17.18 -20.39
C LEU A 840 -19.78 -18.22 -21.51
N TYR A 841 -19.66 -19.50 -21.18
CA TYR A 841 -19.87 -20.58 -22.14
C TYR A 841 -21.33 -20.70 -22.57
N ASP A 842 -22.27 -20.66 -21.62
CA ASP A 842 -23.70 -20.76 -21.90
C ASP A 842 -24.21 -19.52 -22.66
N ASP A 843 -23.73 -18.32 -22.32
CA ASP A 843 -24.18 -17.06 -22.93
C ASP A 843 -23.64 -16.87 -24.36
N HIS A 844 -22.37 -17.20 -24.61
CA HIS A 844 -21.69 -16.84 -25.88
C HIS A 844 -21.15 -18.00 -26.70
N PHE A 845 -20.73 -19.12 -26.09
CA PHE A 845 -19.97 -20.15 -26.80
C PHE A 845 -20.76 -21.39 -27.20
N LYS A 846 -21.86 -21.68 -26.50
CA LYS A 846 -22.72 -22.85 -26.78
C LYS A 846 -23.23 -22.89 -28.23
N ALA A 847 -23.59 -21.74 -28.78
CA ALA A 847 -24.02 -21.63 -30.18
C ALA A 847 -22.84 -21.79 -31.15
N VAL A 848 -21.68 -21.20 -30.85
CA VAL A 848 -20.50 -21.20 -31.72
C VAL A 848 -19.87 -22.60 -31.81
N GLU A 849 -19.81 -23.36 -30.71
CA GLU A 849 -19.26 -24.71 -30.73
C GLU A 849 -20.11 -25.68 -31.58
N SER A 850 -21.41 -25.41 -31.72
CA SER A 850 -22.30 -26.16 -32.62
C SER A 850 -22.04 -25.91 -34.10
N MET A 851 -21.34 -24.82 -34.45
CA MET A 851 -21.01 -24.40 -35.81
C MET A 851 -19.49 -24.21 -35.97
N PRO A 852 -18.71 -25.28 -36.23
CA PRO A 852 -17.27 -25.16 -36.40
C PRO A 852 -16.93 -24.27 -37.60
N ARG A 853 -15.82 -23.51 -37.49
CA ARG A 853 -15.30 -22.66 -38.58
C ARG A 853 -15.17 -23.47 -39.86
N GLY A 854 -15.44 -22.83 -41.01
CA GLY A 854 -15.36 -23.48 -42.33
C GLY A 854 -14.00 -24.15 -42.58
N VAL A 855 -12.92 -23.53 -42.10
CA VAL A 855 -11.55 -24.10 -42.15
C VAL A 855 -11.48 -25.46 -41.44
N VAL A 856 -12.02 -25.58 -40.22
CA VAL A 856 -12.03 -26.85 -39.47
C VAL A 856 -12.86 -27.91 -40.19
N VAL A 857 -13.99 -27.53 -40.79
CA VAL A 857 -14.81 -28.45 -41.60
C VAL A 857 -14.03 -28.94 -42.81
N THR A 858 -13.33 -28.04 -43.52
CA THR A 858 -12.47 -28.44 -44.65
C THR A 858 -11.32 -29.35 -44.22
N LEU A 859 -10.69 -29.09 -43.07
CA LEU A 859 -9.63 -29.95 -42.53
C LEU A 859 -10.16 -31.33 -42.13
N ARG A 860 -11.35 -31.43 -41.53
CA ARG A 860 -12.02 -32.72 -41.25
C ARG A 860 -12.35 -33.48 -42.53
N ASN A 861 -12.80 -32.79 -43.57
CA ASN A 861 -13.06 -33.41 -44.87
C ASN A 861 -11.76 -33.93 -45.51
N ILE A 862 -10.64 -33.21 -45.37
CA ILE A 862 -9.33 -33.70 -45.81
C ILE A 862 -8.91 -34.92 -44.99
N ALA A 863 -9.02 -34.87 -43.66
CA ALA A 863 -8.66 -35.97 -42.77
C ALA A 863 -9.43 -37.26 -43.11
N THR A 864 -10.76 -37.15 -43.28
CA THR A 864 -11.62 -38.29 -43.67
C THR A 864 -11.29 -38.82 -45.06
N GLN A 865 -10.93 -37.96 -46.03
CA GLN A 865 -10.47 -38.40 -47.35
C GLN A 865 -9.14 -39.14 -47.27
N LEU A 866 -8.19 -38.67 -46.45
CA LEU A 866 -6.91 -39.34 -46.21
C LEU A 866 -7.14 -40.73 -45.58
N GLU A 867 -7.95 -40.82 -44.53
CA GLU A 867 -8.29 -42.10 -43.88
C GLU A 867 -9.02 -43.06 -44.83
N SER A 868 -10.03 -42.58 -45.56
CA SER A 868 -10.77 -43.39 -46.53
C SER A 868 -9.86 -43.91 -47.65
N SER A 869 -8.94 -43.08 -48.13
CA SER A 869 -7.97 -43.49 -49.14
C SER A 869 -6.99 -44.55 -48.60
N TRP A 870 -6.64 -44.47 -47.32
CA TRP A 870 -5.81 -45.46 -46.64
C TRP A 870 -6.54 -46.79 -46.38
N GLU A 871 -7.82 -46.74 -45.98
CA GLU A 871 -8.67 -47.93 -45.85
C GLU A 871 -8.83 -48.66 -47.19
N LEU A 872 -9.01 -47.92 -48.29
CA LEU A 872 -9.06 -48.49 -49.63
C LEU A 872 -7.71 -49.11 -50.06
N HIS A 873 -6.60 -48.52 -49.63
CA HIS A 873 -5.26 -49.06 -49.88
C HIS A 873 -5.02 -50.39 -49.11
N THR A 874 -5.48 -50.46 -47.86
CA THR A 874 -5.27 -51.63 -46.98
C THR A 874 -6.22 -52.79 -47.29
N ASN A 875 -7.47 -52.52 -47.71
CA ASN A 875 -8.48 -53.53 -48.05
C ASN A 875 -8.32 -54.19 -49.44
N ARG A 876 -7.09 -54.33 -49.95
CA ARG A 876 -6.78 -54.86 -51.31
C ARG A 876 -7.41 -56.23 -51.62
N GLN A 877 -8.64 -56.20 -52.16
CA GLN A 877 -9.25 -57.26 -52.96
C GLN A 877 -10.08 -56.66 -54.12
N CYS A 878 -9.49 -55.84 -55.01
CA CYS A 878 -9.94 -55.72 -56.42
C CYS A 878 -9.00 -54.83 -57.25
N ILE A 879 -8.78 -55.21 -58.50
CA ILE A 879 -7.83 -54.58 -59.45
C ILE A 879 -8.36 -53.23 -60.00
N GLU A 880 -9.65 -52.94 -59.82
CA GLU A 880 -10.26 -51.65 -60.22
C GLU A 880 -10.08 -50.52 -59.18
N SER A 881 -9.57 -50.81 -57.98
CA SER A 881 -9.43 -49.81 -56.91
C SER A 881 -8.07 -49.09 -56.87
N GLU A 882 -7.07 -49.49 -57.68
CA GLU A 882 -5.71 -48.91 -57.57
C GLU A 882 -5.63 -47.43 -57.96
N ASN A 883 -6.45 -46.96 -58.90
CA ASN A 883 -6.47 -45.54 -59.30
C ASN A 883 -7.30 -44.70 -58.33
N THR A 884 -8.40 -45.25 -57.79
CA THR A 884 -9.34 -44.49 -56.96
C THR A 884 -8.75 -44.05 -55.62
N TRP A 885 -7.98 -44.90 -54.93
CA TRP A 885 -7.34 -44.47 -53.67
C TRP A 885 -6.24 -43.43 -53.90
N ARG A 886 -5.48 -43.55 -55.01
CA ARG A 886 -4.42 -42.60 -55.38
C ARG A 886 -4.99 -41.23 -55.73
N ASP A 887 -6.08 -41.20 -56.50
CA ASP A 887 -6.74 -39.96 -56.89
C ASP A 887 -7.39 -39.25 -55.70
N LEU A 888 -8.00 -40.01 -54.77
CA LEU A 888 -8.54 -39.49 -53.51
C LEU A 888 -7.43 -38.89 -52.62
N MET A 889 -6.34 -39.63 -52.42
CA MET A 889 -5.20 -39.17 -51.63
C MET A 889 -4.57 -37.92 -52.24
N LYS A 890 -4.37 -37.90 -53.57
CA LYS A 890 -3.82 -36.75 -54.29
C LYS A 890 -4.70 -35.51 -54.13
N THR A 891 -6.02 -35.67 -54.29
CA THR A 891 -6.99 -34.57 -54.14
C THR A 891 -6.98 -34.02 -52.71
N ALA A 892 -6.92 -34.90 -51.70
CA ALA A 892 -6.84 -34.49 -50.29
C ALA A 892 -5.57 -33.67 -50.00
N LEU A 893 -4.41 -34.11 -50.52
CA LEU A 893 -3.14 -33.41 -50.38
C LEU A 893 -3.09 -32.08 -51.14
N GLU A 894 -3.67 -32.01 -52.35
CA GLU A 894 -3.76 -30.76 -53.12
C GLU A 894 -4.63 -29.72 -52.39
N ASN A 895 -5.77 -30.14 -51.84
CA ASN A 895 -6.63 -29.28 -51.02
C ASN A 895 -5.91 -28.81 -49.75
N LEU A 896 -5.13 -29.69 -49.11
CA LEU A 896 -4.31 -29.32 -47.95
C LEU A 896 -3.23 -28.29 -48.30
N ILE A 897 -2.55 -28.44 -49.44
CA ILE A 897 -1.54 -27.47 -49.92
C ILE A 897 -2.18 -26.10 -50.15
N VAL A 898 -3.38 -26.04 -50.72
CA VAL A 898 -4.09 -24.78 -50.95
C VAL A 898 -4.41 -24.10 -49.62
N LEU A 899 -4.87 -24.87 -48.62
CA LEU A 899 -5.18 -24.37 -47.28
C LEU A 899 -3.93 -23.85 -46.55
N LEU A 900 -2.82 -24.59 -46.61
CA LEU A 900 -1.57 -24.21 -45.93
C LEU A 900 -0.86 -23.00 -46.55
N LYS A 901 -1.16 -22.65 -47.81
CA LYS A 901 -0.59 -21.46 -48.47
C LYS A 901 -1.15 -20.15 -47.92
N ASP A 902 -2.26 -20.19 -47.20
CA ASP A 902 -2.84 -19.02 -46.56
C ASP A 902 -2.42 -18.98 -45.09
N GLU A 903 -1.25 -18.38 -44.82
CA GLU A 903 -0.56 -18.41 -43.52
C GLU A 903 -1.39 -17.91 -42.32
N ASN A 904 -2.47 -17.14 -42.56
CA ASN A 904 -3.29 -16.56 -41.49
C ASN A 904 -4.57 -17.36 -41.18
N THR A 905 -4.88 -18.41 -41.96
CA THR A 905 -6.19 -19.08 -41.85
C THR A 905 -6.27 -20.19 -40.79
N ILE A 906 -5.16 -20.92 -40.57
CA ILE A 906 -5.14 -22.15 -39.77
C ILE A 906 -4.30 -21.95 -38.51
N SER A 907 -4.81 -22.35 -37.35
CA SER A 907 -4.03 -22.44 -36.11
C SER A 907 -3.51 -23.86 -35.83
N PRO A 908 -2.48 -24.01 -34.97
CA PRO A 908 -2.05 -25.31 -34.47
C PRO A 908 -3.18 -26.10 -33.77
N TYR A 909 -4.07 -25.40 -33.07
CA TYR A 909 -5.22 -26.01 -32.40
C TYR A 909 -6.21 -26.61 -33.40
N GLU A 910 -6.51 -25.91 -34.49
CA GLU A 910 -7.43 -26.38 -35.54
C GLU A 910 -6.86 -27.58 -36.31
N MET A 911 -5.54 -27.63 -36.52
CA MET A 911 -4.87 -28.80 -37.09
C MET A 911 -5.00 -30.04 -36.20
N CYS A 912 -4.85 -29.87 -34.88
CA CYS A 912 -4.98 -30.97 -33.93
C CYS A 912 -6.44 -31.43 -33.77
N SER A 913 -7.37 -30.49 -33.58
CA SER A 913 -8.79 -30.78 -33.32
C SER A 913 -9.57 -31.29 -34.54
N SER A 914 -9.07 -31.06 -35.76
CA SER A 914 -9.66 -31.59 -36.99
C SER A 914 -9.37 -33.07 -37.24
N GLY A 915 -8.47 -33.69 -36.47
CA GLY A 915 -8.03 -35.07 -36.71
C GLY A 915 -7.01 -35.22 -37.85
N LEU A 916 -6.64 -34.13 -38.52
CA LEU A 916 -5.68 -34.15 -39.62
C LEU A 916 -4.32 -34.72 -39.20
N VAL A 917 -3.81 -34.33 -38.03
CA VAL A 917 -2.52 -34.82 -37.52
C VAL A 917 -2.54 -36.35 -37.35
N GLN A 918 -3.64 -36.89 -36.82
CA GLN A 918 -3.81 -38.34 -36.64
C GLN A 918 -3.92 -39.06 -37.99
N ALA A 919 -4.71 -38.51 -38.93
CA ALA A 919 -4.86 -39.06 -40.27
C ALA A 919 -3.51 -39.09 -41.02
N LEU A 920 -2.76 -37.99 -40.99
CA LEU A 920 -1.42 -37.90 -41.57
C LEU A 920 -0.43 -38.87 -40.91
N LEU A 921 -0.47 -38.99 -39.58
CA LEU A 921 0.38 -39.93 -38.86
C LEU A 921 0.08 -41.38 -39.26
N THR A 922 -1.20 -41.75 -39.39
CA THR A 922 -1.61 -43.08 -39.83
C THR A 922 -1.15 -43.39 -41.26
N VAL A 923 -1.22 -42.40 -42.17
CA VAL A 923 -0.82 -42.54 -43.58
C VAL A 923 0.71 -42.55 -43.75
N LEU A 924 1.46 -41.80 -42.93
CA LEU A 924 2.92 -41.66 -43.06
C LEU A 924 3.72 -42.74 -42.31
N ASN A 925 3.18 -43.28 -41.22
CA ASN A 925 3.85 -44.32 -40.44
C ASN A 925 3.73 -45.73 -41.03
N ASN A 926 2.78 -45.95 -41.94
CA ASN A 926 2.51 -47.23 -42.58
C ASN A 926 2.73 -47.14 -44.08
#